data_AF-A0AAE0QQL1-F1
#
_entry.id   AF-A0AAE0QQL1-F1
#
_cell.length_a   1.000
_cell.length_b   1.000
_cell.length_c   1.000
_cell.angle_alpha   90.00
_cell.angle_beta   90.00
_cell.angle_gamma   90.00
#
_symmetry.space_group_name_H-M   'P 1'
#
loop_
_entity.id
_entity.type
_entity.pdbx_description
1 polymer ?
#
loop_
_entity_poly.entity_id
_entity_poly.type
_entity_poly.pdbx_seq_one_letter_code
_entity_poly.pdbx_strand_id
1 'polypeptide(L)'
;PADLEHYKAGMVLSGVGDALGYRNQLWEYNESGPAIHQELQELGGLKNITVQLPDWPVSDDTVLHLATAEALATGKEGEDLLHEVASRYVEGMKDMEGRKPGPSSILGVSQLRPGTEAGYRIAYNPEGTGCGAAMRSMCIGLRYPRPEQLTSLVSVAVESGRMTHPHPTGFLGAVASALFTAYAIQRRPVTTWGLGLVKEACPIVKELVRSAGYAVPETERDWGYFTEKWQWYLELRGLSSGTGPVVFPERYGPAERDEAYKSFSLSGWAGRSGHDAPMIALDALLGAGSNWEELMSRAGFHGGALSCNPSLGGVGKGQLVKEVDALDGLMGRAGDYAGVHFSILNRSKGPAVWGPRAQLDRVRYREFIQSQLLNMPRLTVIEGSVEDLIVSAPDPEKPGKHRVTGVRMAGGVGEILASSVVITTGTFLSGSLFMGQTSSPGGRMGEPPSCAGLSHSLREVLALKLGRLRTGTPPRIIKDTIDFSLAKLHLPDPRPTPFSFINKHTHCKPEDQLPCHLTYTTPGVEDVVRESLHENSHIQQDTKGPRYCPSIESRVLRFPGRQHQVWLEPEGLTSDLVYPQGLSMTMPPELQLRLLREIPALQRVEIRIPGYGVQYDFVCPMQLFPWLQVKCVQGLFLAGQINGTTGYEEAAAQGLWAGVNAGRTALTLSPLSLSRTESYIGVMIDDLVSRGVTEPYRMFTSRAEFRTSLRPDNADLRLTLRGFEEVGCVSLERYIEAVRVSRSLSEALVALQSFTLSTPRWREKMQYTGISETKSTLISGEEILQHKEVSFEMLASIFPDIFAQYMEFSQRIKIEAVYRPHCENQKREMERIQVEESLVLPPDLDYRSLPVSLSDEVREVLDRARPDTLGAAIRLPGVTPAAIVHLLNYVRKTERKTASRRTRM
;
A
#
# COMPACT_ATOMS: atom_id res chain seq x y z
N PRO A 1 -36.60 -11.89 7.58
CA PRO A 1 -36.95 -10.86 8.58
C PRO A 1 -35.68 -10.40 9.30
N ALA A 2 -35.67 -9.23 9.94
CA ALA A 2 -34.61 -8.94 10.91
C ALA A 2 -34.86 -9.80 12.16
N ASP A 3 -33.88 -10.64 12.49
CA ASP A 3 -33.89 -11.53 13.66
C ASP A 3 -32.95 -11.02 14.76
N LEU A 4 -32.82 -11.78 15.85
CA LEU A 4 -31.99 -11.41 17.00
C LEU A 4 -30.52 -11.17 16.64
N GLU A 5 -29.96 -11.88 15.65
CA GLU A 5 -28.58 -11.69 15.25
C GLU A 5 -28.40 -10.44 14.38
N HIS A 6 -29.42 -10.05 13.60
CA HIS A 6 -29.43 -8.75 12.92
C HIS A 6 -29.47 -7.58 13.93
N TYR A 7 -30.17 -7.73 15.06
CA TYR A 7 -30.21 -6.71 16.11
C TYR A 7 -28.91 -6.64 16.91
N LYS A 8 -28.35 -7.79 17.30
CA LYS A 8 -27.00 -7.86 17.89
C LYS A 8 -25.97 -7.25 16.96
N ALA A 9 -25.99 -7.58 15.67
CA ALA A 9 -25.10 -6.98 14.68
C ALA A 9 -25.27 -5.46 14.62
N GLY A 10 -26.50 -4.93 14.59
CA GLY A 10 -26.74 -3.48 14.62
C GLY A 10 -26.19 -2.79 15.87
N MET A 11 -26.42 -3.35 17.06
CA MET A 11 -25.88 -2.82 18.32
C MET A 11 -24.35 -2.90 18.38
N VAL A 12 -23.78 -4.06 18.01
CA VAL A 12 -22.33 -4.29 17.97
C VAL A 12 -21.68 -3.37 16.95
N LEU A 13 -22.25 -3.16 15.76
CA LEU A 13 -21.69 -2.26 14.75
C LEU A 13 -21.66 -0.81 15.22
N SER A 14 -22.67 -0.34 15.96
CA SER A 14 -22.64 1.02 16.50
C SER A 14 -21.68 1.16 17.68
N GLY A 15 -21.69 0.20 18.62
CA GLY A 15 -20.72 0.18 19.73
C GLY A 15 -19.28 -0.04 19.27
N VAL A 16 -19.07 -0.72 18.14
CA VAL A 16 -17.76 -0.82 17.47
C VAL A 16 -17.40 0.49 16.78
N GLY A 17 -18.31 1.14 16.06
CA GLY A 17 -18.03 2.45 15.44
C GLY A 17 -17.66 3.54 16.45
N ASP A 18 -18.28 3.50 17.62
CA ASP A 18 -18.05 4.38 18.77
C ASP A 18 -16.75 4.02 19.53
N ALA A 19 -16.61 2.78 20.02
CA ALA A 19 -15.39 2.33 20.73
C ALA A 19 -14.13 2.32 19.84
N LEU A 20 -14.28 2.30 18.51
CA LEU A 20 -13.19 2.60 17.58
C LEU A 20 -12.65 4.01 17.78
N GLY A 21 -13.54 5.01 17.81
CA GLY A 21 -13.18 6.42 17.99
C GLY A 21 -12.49 6.71 19.33
N TYR A 22 -12.72 5.86 20.33
CA TYR A 22 -12.34 6.10 21.72
C TYR A 22 -10.99 5.51 22.14
N ARG A 23 -10.03 5.34 21.21
CA ARG A 23 -8.64 4.98 21.55
C ARG A 23 -7.95 6.11 22.35
N ASN A 24 -8.14 6.15 23.67
CA ASN A 24 -7.63 7.17 24.59
C ASN A 24 -8.02 8.62 24.18
N GLN A 25 -9.25 8.83 23.72
CA GLN A 25 -9.77 10.05 23.07
C GLN A 25 -9.12 10.45 21.72
N LEU A 26 -8.15 9.70 21.18
CA LEU A 26 -7.32 10.24 20.09
C LEU A 26 -8.10 10.51 18.78
N TRP A 27 -9.11 9.71 18.44
CA TRP A 27 -9.94 9.94 17.25
C TRP A 27 -11.19 10.76 17.58
N GLU A 28 -11.68 10.65 18.81
CA GLU A 28 -12.81 11.41 19.39
C GLU A 28 -12.57 12.94 19.42
N TYR A 29 -11.39 13.43 19.02
CA TYR A 29 -11.11 14.86 18.76
C TYR A 29 -10.30 15.09 17.47
N ASN A 30 -10.28 14.11 16.55
CA ASN A 30 -9.55 14.20 15.30
C ASN A 30 -10.42 14.85 14.21
N GLU A 31 -10.23 16.15 13.99
CA GLU A 31 -11.03 16.98 13.06
C GLU A 31 -10.79 16.67 11.55
N SER A 32 -10.06 15.60 11.26
CA SER A 32 -9.73 15.12 9.92
C SER A 32 -10.30 13.72 9.68
N GLY A 33 -11.41 13.63 8.94
CA GLY A 33 -11.94 12.35 8.46
C GLY A 33 -10.87 11.43 7.83
N PRO A 34 -9.96 11.95 6.97
CA PRO A 34 -8.82 11.18 6.44
C PRO A 34 -7.86 10.59 7.49
N ALA A 35 -7.70 11.22 8.67
CA ALA A 35 -6.79 10.74 9.71
C ALA A 35 -7.45 9.73 10.65
N ILE A 36 -8.75 9.88 10.99
CA ILE A 36 -9.55 8.78 11.58
C ILE A 36 -9.52 7.56 10.65
N HIS A 37 -9.69 7.83 9.35
CA HIS A 37 -9.55 6.88 8.25
C HIS A 37 -8.07 6.55 7.91
N GLN A 38 -7.12 6.89 8.79
CA GLN A 38 -5.77 6.34 8.82
C GLN A 38 -5.55 5.51 10.08
N GLU A 39 -5.94 6.00 11.26
CA GLU A 39 -5.78 5.29 12.54
C GLU A 39 -6.69 4.06 12.68
N LEU A 40 -7.79 3.98 11.92
CA LEU A 40 -8.58 2.74 11.76
C LEU A 40 -7.81 1.64 10.99
N GLN A 41 -6.72 1.98 10.28
CA GLN A 41 -5.75 1.04 9.56
C GLN A 41 -4.42 1.36 10.46
N GLU A 42 -4.63 1.59 11.78
CA GLU A 42 -3.69 1.25 12.85
C GLU A 42 -4.32 0.27 13.87
N LEU A 43 -5.42 -0.41 13.50
CA LEU A 43 -6.12 -1.46 14.27
C LEU A 43 -6.50 -2.72 13.43
N GLY A 44 -6.00 -2.85 12.20
CA GLY A 44 -6.30 -3.93 11.26
C GLY A 44 -7.64 -3.76 10.52
N GLY A 45 -8.29 -2.60 10.67
CA GLY A 45 -9.58 -2.29 10.06
C GLY A 45 -10.78 -2.95 10.72
N LEU A 46 -11.96 -2.61 10.19
CA LEU A 46 -13.28 -2.99 10.72
C LEU A 46 -13.56 -4.50 10.87
N LYS A 47 -12.65 -5.37 10.42
CA LYS A 47 -12.74 -6.84 10.56
C LYS A 47 -11.88 -7.42 11.70
N ASN A 48 -10.87 -6.69 12.20
CA ASN A 48 -9.90 -7.21 13.18
C ASN A 48 -10.06 -6.65 14.61
N ILE A 49 -11.04 -5.77 14.82
CA ILE A 49 -11.36 -5.16 16.12
C ILE A 49 -11.85 -6.25 17.07
N THR A 50 -11.09 -6.50 18.13
CA THR A 50 -11.38 -7.58 19.08
C THR A 50 -12.29 -7.06 20.19
N VAL A 51 -13.59 -7.35 20.08
CA VAL A 51 -14.63 -6.97 21.04
C VAL A 51 -14.64 -7.94 22.23
N GLN A 52 -13.63 -7.86 23.10
CA GLN A 52 -13.51 -8.70 24.31
C GLN A 52 -13.03 -7.88 25.51
N LEU A 53 -13.62 -8.15 26.68
CA LEU A 53 -13.20 -7.59 27.96
C LEU A 53 -11.95 -8.31 28.49
N PRO A 54 -11.05 -7.64 29.23
CA PRO A 54 -11.19 -6.27 29.75
C PRO A 54 -10.76 -5.17 28.77
N ASP A 55 -9.99 -5.51 27.72
CA ASP A 55 -9.19 -4.55 26.94
C ASP A 55 -9.95 -3.81 25.81
N TRP A 56 -11.28 -3.87 25.78
CA TRP A 56 -12.10 -3.11 24.83
C TRP A 56 -12.20 -1.63 25.26
N PRO A 57 -11.63 -0.66 24.51
CA PRO A 57 -11.71 0.77 24.85
C PRO A 57 -13.09 1.36 24.56
N VAL A 58 -14.09 0.94 25.34
CA VAL A 58 -15.44 1.51 25.32
C VAL A 58 -15.43 2.96 25.84
N SER A 59 -16.07 3.84 25.08
CA SER A 59 -16.41 5.21 25.46
C SER A 59 -17.45 5.25 26.57
N ASP A 60 -17.67 6.43 27.17
CA ASP A 60 -18.87 6.62 27.98
C ASP A 60 -20.15 6.51 27.13
N ASP A 61 -20.08 6.72 25.82
CA ASP A 61 -21.19 6.43 24.91
C ASP A 61 -21.54 4.95 24.82
N THR A 62 -20.56 4.07 24.63
CA THR A 62 -20.79 2.61 24.57
C THR A 62 -21.14 2.05 25.96
N VAL A 63 -20.48 2.50 27.04
CA VAL A 63 -20.84 2.06 28.40
C VAL A 63 -22.24 2.52 28.78
N LEU A 64 -22.62 3.76 28.46
CA LEU A 64 -23.93 4.28 28.82
C LEU A 64 -25.03 3.84 27.83
N HIS A 65 -24.68 3.38 26.61
CA HIS A 65 -25.56 2.57 25.76
C HIS A 65 -25.91 1.24 26.43
N LEU A 66 -24.91 0.52 26.93
CA LEU A 66 -25.12 -0.75 27.65
C LEU A 66 -25.92 -0.53 28.94
N ALA A 67 -25.60 0.51 29.72
CA ALA A 67 -26.37 0.93 30.90
C ALA A 67 -27.85 1.21 30.57
N THR A 68 -28.12 1.85 29.42
CA THR A 68 -29.49 2.09 28.94
C THR A 68 -30.16 0.77 28.56
N ALA A 69 -29.46 -0.13 27.85
CA ALA A 69 -29.97 -1.43 27.46
C ALA A 69 -30.28 -2.36 28.65
N GLU A 70 -29.43 -2.36 29.69
CA GLU A 70 -29.68 -3.07 30.95
C GLU A 70 -30.92 -2.54 31.67
N ALA A 71 -31.06 -1.21 31.79
CA ALA A 71 -32.23 -0.60 32.40
C ALA A 71 -33.53 -0.99 31.67
N LEU A 72 -33.53 -0.93 30.33
CA LEU A 72 -34.65 -1.38 29.49
C LEU A 72 -34.94 -2.89 29.63
N ALA A 73 -33.91 -3.70 29.89
CA ALA A 73 -34.04 -5.15 30.08
C ALA A 73 -34.66 -5.53 31.45
N THR A 74 -34.65 -4.63 32.44
CA THR A 74 -35.33 -4.88 33.74
C THR A 74 -36.85 -5.01 33.62
N GLY A 75 -37.44 -4.52 32.53
CA GLY A 75 -38.89 -4.51 32.33
C GLY A 75 -39.64 -3.43 33.12
N LYS A 76 -38.92 -2.56 33.85
CA LYS A 76 -39.47 -1.32 34.43
C LYS A 76 -39.99 -0.39 33.32
N GLU A 77 -40.99 0.42 33.64
CA GLU A 77 -41.55 1.43 32.74
C GLU A 77 -41.83 2.73 33.50
N GLY A 78 -42.06 3.84 32.79
CA GLY A 78 -42.31 5.15 33.41
C GLY A 78 -41.12 5.67 34.23
N GLU A 79 -41.41 6.27 35.38
CA GLU A 79 -40.41 6.92 36.24
C GLU A 79 -39.43 5.92 36.90
N ASP A 80 -39.89 4.71 37.22
CA ASP A 80 -39.03 3.63 37.71
C ASP A 80 -37.92 3.24 36.72
N LEU A 81 -38.23 3.29 35.41
CA LEU A 81 -37.26 3.07 34.35
C LEU A 81 -36.25 4.22 34.26
N LEU A 82 -36.70 5.47 34.39
CA LEU A 82 -35.81 6.64 34.36
C LEU A 82 -34.87 6.64 35.58
N HIS A 83 -35.34 6.20 36.75
CA HIS A 83 -34.49 5.98 37.91
C HIS A 83 -33.50 4.82 37.75
N GLU A 84 -33.89 3.72 37.08
CA GLU A 84 -32.95 2.64 36.75
C GLU A 84 -31.87 3.14 35.77
N VAL A 85 -32.25 3.84 34.68
CA VAL A 85 -31.29 4.43 33.72
C VAL A 85 -30.32 5.37 34.46
N ALA A 86 -30.83 6.30 35.28
CA ALA A 86 -29.98 7.21 36.05
C ALA A 86 -29.06 6.48 37.05
N SER A 87 -29.53 5.40 37.68
CA SER A 87 -28.71 4.58 38.57
C SER A 87 -27.61 3.83 37.81
N ARG A 88 -27.94 3.25 36.65
CA ARG A 88 -26.98 2.56 35.77
C ARG A 88 -25.96 3.55 35.19
N TYR A 89 -26.35 4.81 34.95
CA TYR A 89 -25.44 5.85 34.49
C TYR A 89 -24.44 6.26 35.58
N VAL A 90 -24.89 6.47 36.82
CA VAL A 90 -24.03 6.76 37.98
C VAL A 90 -23.09 5.59 38.29
N GLU A 91 -23.52 4.35 38.05
CA GLU A 91 -22.65 3.17 38.21
C GLU A 91 -21.62 3.06 37.07
N GLY A 92 -22.04 3.06 35.81
CA GLY A 92 -21.15 2.91 34.64
C GLY A 92 -20.15 4.05 34.45
N MET A 93 -20.41 5.25 35.02
CA MET A 93 -19.40 6.32 35.06
C MET A 93 -18.25 6.05 36.05
N LYS A 94 -18.33 5.02 36.90
CA LYS A 94 -17.19 4.56 37.72
C LYS A 94 -16.16 3.78 36.90
N ASP A 95 -16.60 3.09 35.85
CA ASP A 95 -15.74 2.33 34.92
C ASP A 95 -14.87 3.26 34.02
N MET A 96 -15.03 4.58 34.20
CA MET A 96 -14.25 5.63 33.53
C MET A 96 -12.95 6.01 34.26
N GLU A 97 -12.57 5.32 35.34
CA GLU A 97 -11.28 5.56 35.99
C GLU A 97 -10.11 5.36 34.99
N GLY A 98 -9.19 6.33 34.95
CA GLY A 98 -8.11 6.39 33.96
C GLY A 98 -8.54 6.81 32.54
N ARG A 99 -9.83 6.93 32.25
CA ARG A 99 -10.39 7.42 30.98
C ARG A 99 -10.70 8.92 31.05
N LYS A 100 -11.10 9.50 29.92
CA LYS A 100 -11.55 10.90 29.83
C LYS A 100 -12.90 10.95 29.10
N PRO A 101 -14.01 10.67 29.79
CA PRO A 101 -15.34 10.70 29.19
C PRO A 101 -15.79 12.12 28.79
N GLY A 102 -16.81 12.21 27.94
CA GLY A 102 -17.30 13.48 27.40
C GLY A 102 -17.68 14.51 28.48
N PRO A 103 -17.27 15.79 28.39
CA PRO A 103 -17.52 16.79 29.44
C PRO A 103 -19.00 16.97 29.81
N SER A 104 -19.91 16.92 28.83
CA SER A 104 -21.36 16.93 29.05
C SER A 104 -21.83 15.70 29.83
N SER A 105 -21.32 14.51 29.51
CA SER A 105 -21.62 13.28 30.23
C SER A 105 -21.16 13.31 31.68
N ILE A 106 -19.93 13.79 31.94
CA ILE A 106 -19.40 13.99 33.31
C ILE A 106 -20.31 14.94 34.09
N LEU A 107 -20.55 16.13 33.53
CA LEU A 107 -21.33 17.17 34.20
C LEU A 107 -22.79 16.76 34.40
N GLY A 108 -23.36 16.01 33.46
CA GLY A 108 -24.72 15.49 33.57
C GLY A 108 -24.83 14.38 34.62
N VAL A 109 -24.06 13.29 34.49
CA VAL A 109 -24.16 12.15 35.41
C VAL A 109 -23.80 12.55 36.85
N SER A 110 -22.86 13.47 37.06
CA SER A 110 -22.52 13.97 38.40
C SER A 110 -23.64 14.75 39.11
N GLN A 111 -24.68 15.17 38.39
CA GLN A 111 -25.87 15.81 38.97
C GLN A 111 -26.98 14.80 39.34
N LEU A 112 -26.94 13.57 38.83
CA LEU A 112 -27.98 12.56 39.04
C LEU A 112 -28.02 12.07 40.50
N ARG A 113 -29.24 11.84 41.00
CA ARG A 113 -29.55 11.42 42.38
C ARG A 113 -30.56 10.27 42.37
N PRO A 114 -30.20 9.09 41.83
CA PRO A 114 -31.09 7.93 41.78
C PRO A 114 -31.61 7.59 43.19
N GLY A 115 -32.91 7.23 43.28
CA GLY A 115 -33.58 6.99 44.56
C GLY A 115 -34.13 8.23 45.27
N THR A 116 -34.06 9.42 44.66
CA THR A 116 -34.78 10.64 45.14
C THR A 116 -35.77 11.12 44.08
N GLU A 117 -36.90 11.70 44.50
CA GLU A 117 -37.97 12.17 43.60
C GLU A 117 -37.43 13.10 42.50
N ALA A 118 -37.80 12.82 41.24
CA ALA A 118 -37.28 13.48 40.03
C ALA A 118 -35.73 13.51 39.88
N GLY A 119 -34.98 12.74 40.69
CA GLY A 119 -33.51 12.72 40.74
C GLY A 119 -32.79 12.15 39.50
N TYR A 120 -33.53 11.84 38.42
CA TYR A 120 -32.96 11.62 37.08
C TYR A 120 -32.86 12.90 36.24
N ARG A 121 -33.37 14.04 36.72
CA ARG A 121 -33.30 15.34 36.01
C ARG A 121 -32.08 16.15 36.44
N ILE A 122 -31.49 16.84 35.47
CA ILE A 122 -30.28 17.67 35.64
C ILE A 122 -30.53 19.07 35.08
N ALA A 123 -29.80 20.07 35.58
CA ALA A 123 -29.99 21.45 35.16
C ALA A 123 -29.76 21.64 33.66
N TYR A 124 -30.50 22.58 33.07
CA TYR A 124 -30.30 22.98 31.68
C TYR A 124 -28.87 23.50 31.46
N ASN A 125 -28.19 23.01 30.42
CA ASN A 125 -26.87 23.46 30.03
C ASN A 125 -26.87 23.87 28.54
N PRO A 126 -26.59 25.13 28.18
CA PRO A 126 -26.45 25.54 26.77
C PRO A 126 -25.29 24.83 26.04
N GLU A 127 -24.27 24.37 26.77
CA GLU A 127 -23.13 23.62 26.22
C GLU A 127 -23.41 22.11 26.09
N GLY A 128 -24.57 21.63 26.53
CA GLY A 128 -24.99 20.22 26.53
C GLY A 128 -25.37 19.67 25.15
N THR A 129 -24.66 20.06 24.09
CA THR A 129 -25.01 19.90 22.66
C THR A 129 -24.53 18.62 21.99
N GLY A 130 -23.62 17.90 22.65
CA GLY A 130 -22.81 16.78 22.12
C GLY A 130 -23.58 15.58 21.57
N CYS A 131 -22.87 14.76 20.80
CA CYS A 131 -23.40 13.58 20.09
C CYS A 131 -23.80 12.41 20.99
N GLY A 132 -23.29 12.34 22.21
CA GLY A 132 -23.32 11.09 22.96
C GLY A 132 -24.72 10.56 23.32
N ALA A 133 -25.65 11.45 23.62
CA ALA A 133 -27.06 11.08 23.80
C ALA A 133 -27.66 10.36 22.56
N ALA A 134 -27.21 10.70 21.35
CA ALA A 134 -27.61 10.03 20.13
C ALA A 134 -27.01 8.62 20.01
N MET A 135 -25.74 8.42 20.41
CA MET A 135 -25.07 7.12 20.36
C MET A 135 -25.70 6.12 21.35
N ARG A 136 -26.14 6.58 22.53
CA ARG A 136 -26.72 5.73 23.58
C ARG A 136 -28.09 5.14 23.24
N SER A 137 -28.87 5.79 22.37
CA SER A 137 -30.34 5.65 22.40
C SER A 137 -30.96 4.59 21.47
N MET A 138 -30.18 3.90 20.63
CA MET A 138 -30.72 2.92 19.66
C MET A 138 -31.48 1.76 20.34
N CYS A 139 -31.05 1.33 21.52
CA CYS A 139 -31.71 0.26 22.29
C CYS A 139 -33.15 0.61 22.71
N ILE A 140 -33.47 1.91 22.83
CA ILE A 140 -34.84 2.40 23.06
C ILE A 140 -35.70 2.12 21.83
N GLY A 141 -35.16 2.30 20.62
CA GLY A 141 -35.80 1.92 19.36
C GLY A 141 -36.03 0.41 19.21
N LEU A 142 -35.13 -0.41 19.76
CA LEU A 142 -35.30 -1.87 19.82
C LEU A 142 -36.41 -2.30 20.81
N ARG A 143 -36.57 -1.59 21.95
CA ARG A 143 -37.62 -1.84 22.95
C ARG A 143 -39.01 -1.36 22.50
N TYR A 144 -39.08 -0.27 21.75
CA TYR A 144 -40.33 0.38 21.32
C TYR A 144 -40.47 0.46 19.79
N PRO A 145 -40.36 -0.66 19.04
CA PRO A 145 -40.22 -0.63 17.59
C PRO A 145 -41.53 -0.38 16.82
N ARG A 146 -42.70 -0.54 17.45
CA ARG A 146 -44.00 -0.46 16.78
C ARG A 146 -44.52 1.00 16.74
N PRO A 147 -45.27 1.41 15.69
CA PRO A 147 -45.78 2.78 15.57
C PRO A 147 -46.60 3.26 16.78
N GLU A 148 -47.36 2.37 17.41
CA GLU A 148 -48.21 2.69 18.57
C GLU A 148 -47.38 2.97 19.85
N GLN A 149 -46.09 2.60 19.85
CA GLN A 149 -45.16 2.83 20.95
C GLN A 149 -44.34 4.12 20.78
N LEU A 150 -44.60 4.92 19.75
CA LEU A 150 -43.82 6.13 19.43
C LEU A 150 -43.73 7.10 20.62
N THR A 151 -44.81 7.31 21.37
CA THR A 151 -44.81 8.18 22.55
C THR A 151 -43.92 7.63 23.67
N SER A 152 -43.87 6.31 23.87
CA SER A 152 -42.97 5.66 24.83
C SER A 152 -41.51 5.75 24.40
N LEU A 153 -41.22 5.51 23.12
CA LEU A 153 -39.90 5.70 22.52
C LEU A 153 -39.40 7.13 22.74
N VAL A 154 -40.23 8.11 22.37
CA VAL A 154 -39.96 9.54 22.55
C VAL A 154 -39.72 9.88 24.03
N SER A 155 -40.60 9.46 24.93
CA SER A 155 -40.47 9.78 26.36
C SER A 155 -39.16 9.27 26.96
N VAL A 156 -38.78 8.03 26.66
CA VAL A 156 -37.55 7.45 27.22
C VAL A 156 -36.31 8.05 26.56
N ALA A 157 -36.32 8.29 25.24
CA ALA A 157 -35.19 8.90 24.53
C ALA A 157 -34.95 10.38 24.93
N VAL A 158 -36.02 11.15 25.17
CA VAL A 158 -35.92 12.55 25.61
C VAL A 158 -35.31 12.65 27.00
N GLU A 159 -35.87 11.94 28.00
CA GLU A 159 -35.38 12.10 29.37
C GLU A 159 -34.01 11.41 29.58
N SER A 160 -33.72 10.26 28.94
CA SER A 160 -32.37 9.66 28.97
C SER A 160 -31.31 10.48 28.23
N GLY A 161 -31.68 11.11 27.10
CA GLY A 161 -30.82 12.09 26.45
C GLY A 161 -30.54 13.29 27.37
N ARG A 162 -31.58 13.82 28.03
CA ARG A 162 -31.48 14.94 28.97
C ARG A 162 -30.63 14.64 30.22
N MET A 163 -30.52 13.40 30.68
CA MET A 163 -29.62 13.00 31.79
C MET A 163 -28.13 13.31 31.52
N THR A 164 -27.75 13.62 30.28
CA THR A 164 -26.34 13.87 29.90
C THR A 164 -26.17 15.06 28.94
N HIS A 165 -27.13 15.29 28.04
CA HIS A 165 -27.08 16.30 27.00
C HIS A 165 -28.42 17.08 26.95
N PRO A 166 -28.66 17.99 27.93
CA PRO A 166 -29.96 18.64 28.13
C PRO A 166 -30.29 19.73 27.11
N HIS A 167 -29.36 20.12 26.22
CA HIS A 167 -29.64 21.04 25.11
C HIS A 167 -30.50 20.34 24.04
N PRO A 168 -31.44 21.04 23.35
CA PRO A 168 -32.25 20.46 22.27
C PRO A 168 -31.43 19.70 21.22
N THR A 169 -30.28 20.23 20.80
CA THR A 169 -29.42 19.56 19.81
C THR A 169 -28.74 18.29 20.31
N GLY A 170 -28.72 18.03 21.61
CA GLY A 170 -28.23 16.80 22.22
C GLY A 170 -29.34 15.76 22.32
N PHE A 171 -30.37 16.01 23.14
CA PHE A 171 -31.43 15.01 23.39
C PHE A 171 -32.36 14.77 22.19
N LEU A 172 -32.50 15.68 21.23
CA LEU A 172 -33.21 15.34 19.97
C LEU A 172 -32.39 14.39 19.08
N GLY A 173 -31.07 14.29 19.30
CA GLY A 173 -30.23 13.24 18.74
C GLY A 173 -30.54 11.85 19.30
N ALA A 174 -30.80 11.76 20.60
CA ALA A 174 -31.29 10.52 21.23
C ALA A 174 -32.59 10.04 20.58
N VAL A 175 -33.54 10.98 20.37
CA VAL A 175 -34.80 10.71 19.67
C VAL A 175 -34.55 10.27 18.22
N ALA A 176 -33.66 10.93 17.48
CA ALA A 176 -33.32 10.57 16.10
C ALA A 176 -32.79 9.14 15.98
N SER A 177 -31.78 8.76 16.77
CA SER A 177 -31.21 7.41 16.75
C SER A 177 -32.22 6.33 17.15
N ALA A 178 -32.98 6.55 18.23
CA ALA A 178 -34.01 5.62 18.66
C ALA A 178 -35.11 5.44 17.58
N LEU A 179 -35.56 6.54 16.99
CA LEU A 179 -36.60 6.55 15.95
C LEU A 179 -36.13 5.86 14.67
N PHE A 180 -34.90 6.13 14.22
CA PHE A 180 -34.34 5.52 13.01
C PHE A 180 -34.16 4.01 13.20
N THR A 181 -33.74 3.55 14.39
CA THR A 181 -33.72 2.13 14.74
C THR A 181 -35.13 1.50 14.68
N ALA A 182 -36.15 2.15 15.24
CA ALA A 182 -37.54 1.67 15.14
C ALA A 182 -38.07 1.66 13.68
N TYR A 183 -37.75 2.69 12.89
CA TYR A 183 -38.10 2.77 11.47
C TYR A 183 -37.40 1.69 10.61
N ALA A 184 -36.18 1.29 10.95
CA ALA A 184 -35.50 0.15 10.35
C ALA A 184 -36.25 -1.17 10.62
N ILE A 185 -36.75 -1.37 11.85
CA ILE A 185 -37.56 -2.54 12.22
C ILE A 185 -38.90 -2.57 11.47
N GLN A 186 -39.56 -1.42 11.39
CA GLN A 186 -40.77 -1.22 10.58
C GLN A 186 -40.52 -1.37 9.07
N ARG A 187 -39.25 -1.39 8.64
CA ARG A 187 -38.80 -1.32 7.24
C ARG A 187 -39.39 -0.14 6.47
N ARG A 188 -39.55 1.02 7.14
CA ARG A 188 -39.88 2.26 6.45
C ARG A 188 -38.76 2.60 5.46
N PRO A 189 -39.04 3.15 4.26
CA PRO A 189 -38.00 3.57 3.33
C PRO A 189 -37.07 4.60 3.98
N VAL A 190 -35.75 4.41 3.86
CA VAL A 190 -34.73 5.25 4.52
C VAL A 190 -34.88 6.73 4.14
N THR A 191 -35.32 7.02 2.91
CA THR A 191 -35.67 8.35 2.39
C THR A 191 -36.74 9.10 3.20
N THR A 192 -37.51 8.41 4.03
CA THR A 192 -38.59 9.00 4.86
C THR A 192 -38.19 9.25 6.31
N TRP A 193 -37.04 8.74 6.78
CA TRP A 193 -36.72 8.69 8.21
C TRP A 193 -36.52 10.08 8.83
N GLY A 194 -35.68 10.93 8.22
CA GLY A 194 -35.50 12.32 8.67
C GLY A 194 -36.78 13.16 8.58
N LEU A 195 -37.66 12.86 7.62
CA LEU A 195 -38.96 13.52 7.51
C LEU A 195 -39.91 13.11 8.66
N GLY A 196 -39.90 11.82 9.04
CA GLY A 196 -40.63 11.30 10.20
C GLY A 196 -40.11 11.86 11.53
N LEU A 197 -38.80 12.04 11.67
CA LEU A 197 -38.22 12.74 12.82
C LEU A 197 -38.81 14.15 12.99
N VAL A 198 -38.78 14.96 11.93
CA VAL A 198 -39.26 16.35 11.96
C VAL A 198 -40.80 16.45 12.07
N LYS A 199 -41.56 15.56 11.42
CA LYS A 199 -43.04 15.67 11.32
C LYS A 199 -43.83 14.76 12.27
N GLU A 200 -43.28 13.65 12.74
CA GLU A 200 -43.96 12.71 13.67
C GLU A 200 -43.40 12.84 15.09
N ALA A 201 -42.07 12.73 15.27
CA ALA A 201 -41.47 12.66 16.60
C ALA A 201 -41.28 14.03 17.27
N CYS A 202 -40.71 15.02 16.57
CA CYS A 202 -40.47 16.36 17.13
C CYS A 202 -41.72 17.04 17.76
N PRO A 203 -42.93 16.96 17.17
CA PRO A 203 -44.14 17.48 17.81
C PRO A 203 -44.45 16.83 19.16
N ILE A 204 -44.36 15.49 19.23
CA ILE A 204 -44.62 14.72 20.47
C ILE A 204 -43.58 15.06 21.54
N VAL A 205 -42.31 15.20 21.17
CA VAL A 205 -41.25 15.65 22.09
C VAL A 205 -41.58 17.04 22.64
N LYS A 206 -42.05 17.97 21.79
CA LYS A 206 -42.34 19.35 22.21
C LYS A 206 -43.53 19.45 23.16
N GLU A 207 -44.56 18.62 22.96
CA GLU A 207 -45.66 18.47 23.90
C GLU A 207 -45.18 17.87 25.23
N LEU A 208 -44.37 16.80 25.18
CA LEU A 208 -43.80 16.15 26.35
C LEU A 208 -42.93 17.09 27.21
N VAL A 209 -42.06 17.88 26.58
CA VAL A 209 -41.24 18.91 27.25
C VAL A 209 -42.12 19.92 27.99
N ARG A 210 -43.19 20.41 27.34
CA ARG A 210 -44.12 21.38 27.92
C ARG A 210 -44.89 20.79 29.10
N SER A 211 -45.41 19.56 28.96
CA SER A 211 -46.15 18.87 30.04
C SER A 211 -45.27 18.45 31.22
N ALA A 212 -43.98 18.17 30.99
CA ALA A 212 -43.02 17.85 32.04
C ALA A 212 -42.65 19.08 32.91
N GLY A 213 -42.96 20.30 32.47
CA GLY A 213 -42.75 21.54 33.23
C GLY A 213 -41.28 21.90 33.49
N TYR A 214 -40.32 21.19 32.89
CA TYR A 214 -38.90 21.27 33.24
C TYR A 214 -38.03 21.85 32.11
N ALA A 215 -37.30 22.91 32.45
CA ALA A 215 -36.43 23.68 31.55
C ALA A 215 -37.12 24.15 30.24
N VAL A 216 -38.43 24.47 30.31
CA VAL A 216 -39.26 24.72 29.13
C VAL A 216 -38.83 25.99 28.38
N PRO A 217 -38.65 27.17 29.01
CA PRO A 217 -38.27 28.39 28.30
C PRO A 217 -36.92 28.27 27.58
N GLU A 218 -35.94 27.60 28.19
CA GLU A 218 -34.62 27.37 27.63
C GLU A 218 -34.68 26.33 26.50
N THR A 219 -35.41 25.24 26.70
CA THR A 219 -35.61 24.18 25.68
C THR A 219 -36.35 24.72 24.46
N GLU A 220 -37.34 25.60 24.63
CA GLU A 220 -38.10 26.18 23.50
C GLU A 220 -37.31 27.25 22.74
N ARG A 221 -36.45 28.03 23.40
CA ARG A 221 -35.58 29.03 22.76
C ARG A 221 -34.64 28.39 21.75
N ASP A 222 -33.91 27.35 22.17
CA ASP A 222 -32.82 26.77 21.37
C ASP A 222 -33.28 25.58 20.50
N TRP A 223 -34.60 25.35 20.45
CA TRP A 223 -35.22 24.29 19.65
C TRP A 223 -35.05 24.49 18.14
N GLY A 224 -35.24 25.74 17.66
CA GLY A 224 -35.44 26.05 16.24
C GLY A 224 -34.33 25.50 15.34
N TYR A 225 -33.07 25.72 15.77
CA TYR A 225 -31.86 25.29 15.09
C TYR A 225 -31.86 23.80 14.71
N PHE A 226 -32.33 22.89 15.59
CA PHE A 226 -32.39 21.46 15.28
C PHE A 226 -33.33 21.19 14.11
N THR A 227 -34.55 21.73 14.19
CA THR A 227 -35.57 21.54 13.15
C THR A 227 -35.19 22.22 11.83
N GLU A 228 -34.55 23.39 11.88
CA GLU A 228 -34.09 24.13 10.70
C GLU A 228 -32.95 23.38 9.97
N LYS A 229 -31.93 22.91 10.70
CA LYS A 229 -30.83 22.12 10.11
C LYS A 229 -31.32 20.80 9.51
N TRP A 230 -32.25 20.11 10.15
CA TRP A 230 -32.84 18.88 9.60
C TRP A 230 -33.71 19.14 8.36
N GLN A 231 -34.44 20.26 8.29
CA GLN A 231 -35.17 20.64 7.08
C GLN A 231 -34.21 20.98 5.94
N TRP A 232 -33.18 21.81 6.20
CA TRP A 232 -32.16 22.17 5.22
C TRP A 232 -31.38 20.94 4.69
N TYR A 233 -31.06 19.96 5.53
CA TYR A 233 -30.45 18.70 5.09
C TYR A 233 -31.38 17.89 4.16
N LEU A 234 -32.67 17.81 4.50
CA LEU A 234 -33.66 17.13 3.65
C LEU A 234 -33.79 17.85 2.29
N GLU A 235 -33.71 19.18 2.26
CA GLU A 235 -33.69 19.96 1.01
C GLU A 235 -32.41 19.68 0.19
N LEU A 236 -31.24 19.71 0.83
CA LEU A 236 -29.93 19.42 0.21
C LEU A 236 -29.86 18.02 -0.42
N ARG A 237 -30.66 17.06 0.06
CA ARG A 237 -30.74 15.69 -0.45
C ARG A 237 -31.94 15.39 -1.34
N GLY A 238 -32.84 16.35 -1.56
CA GLY A 238 -34.07 16.16 -2.35
C GLY A 238 -35.14 15.33 -1.64
N LEU A 239 -35.12 15.28 -0.31
CA LEU A 239 -35.94 14.41 0.55
C LEU A 239 -37.06 15.13 1.32
N SER A 240 -37.27 16.43 1.13
CA SER A 240 -38.32 17.21 1.83
C SER A 240 -39.76 16.72 1.59
N SER A 241 -39.98 16.00 0.49
CA SER A 241 -41.22 15.29 0.12
C SER A 241 -41.31 13.86 0.68
N GLY A 242 -40.17 13.28 1.10
CA GLY A 242 -40.01 11.83 1.34
C GLY A 242 -39.94 10.98 0.06
N THR A 243 -40.04 11.61 -1.12
CA THR A 243 -40.19 10.95 -2.43
C THR A 243 -39.30 11.59 -3.51
N GLY A 244 -38.28 10.86 -3.94
CA GLY A 244 -37.34 11.26 -4.98
C GLY A 244 -36.09 10.38 -4.98
N PRO A 245 -35.24 10.45 -6.02
CA PRO A 245 -33.87 9.94 -5.94
C PRO A 245 -33.06 10.81 -4.98
N VAL A 246 -32.17 10.21 -4.17
CA VAL A 246 -31.31 10.97 -3.25
C VAL A 246 -30.27 11.75 -4.05
N VAL A 247 -30.15 13.05 -3.79
CA VAL A 247 -29.19 13.92 -4.46
C VAL A 247 -27.84 13.87 -3.74
N PHE A 248 -26.80 13.41 -4.44
CA PHE A 248 -25.40 13.47 -4.02
C PHE A 248 -24.58 14.29 -5.03
N PRO A 249 -23.46 14.92 -4.62
CA PRO A 249 -22.50 15.50 -5.55
C PRO A 249 -21.89 14.43 -6.47
N GLU A 250 -21.47 14.81 -7.69
CA GLU A 250 -20.85 13.89 -8.67
C GLU A 250 -19.56 13.21 -8.17
N ARG A 251 -18.92 13.80 -7.16
CA ARG A 251 -17.76 13.24 -6.43
C ARG A 251 -18.05 13.30 -4.94
N TYR A 252 -17.96 12.16 -4.26
CA TYR A 252 -18.32 12.06 -2.85
C TYR A 252 -17.35 11.14 -2.07
N GLY A 253 -16.06 11.37 -2.29
CA GLY A 253 -14.97 10.69 -1.60
C GLY A 253 -14.79 11.18 -0.15
N PRO A 254 -13.72 10.74 0.55
CA PRO A 254 -13.49 11.11 1.94
C PRO A 254 -13.38 12.64 2.16
N ALA A 255 -12.80 13.39 1.22
CA ALA A 255 -12.62 14.84 1.35
C ALA A 255 -13.91 15.62 1.08
N GLU A 256 -14.67 15.24 0.04
CA GLU A 256 -15.95 15.87 -0.27
C GLU A 256 -17.01 15.57 0.79
N ARG A 257 -16.90 14.42 1.47
CA ARG A 257 -17.71 14.07 2.65
C ARG A 257 -17.31 14.85 3.89
N ASP A 258 -16.02 15.04 4.14
CA ASP A 258 -15.51 15.84 5.27
C ASP A 258 -16.02 17.29 5.20
N GLU A 259 -15.92 17.95 4.03
CA GLU A 259 -16.52 19.28 3.78
C GLU A 259 -18.05 19.28 3.89
N ALA A 260 -18.73 18.30 3.28
CA ALA A 260 -20.20 18.21 3.39
C ALA A 260 -20.66 18.09 4.85
N TYR A 261 -20.04 17.19 5.64
CA TYR A 261 -20.41 16.97 7.03
C TYR A 261 -20.05 18.16 7.94
N LYS A 262 -18.97 18.89 7.64
CA LYS A 262 -18.63 20.16 8.33
C LYS A 262 -19.74 21.20 8.17
N SER A 263 -20.37 21.29 6.99
CA SER A 263 -21.54 22.17 6.77
C SER A 263 -22.80 21.74 7.55
N PHE A 264 -22.89 20.49 7.98
CA PHE A 264 -24.03 19.98 8.75
C PHE A 264 -23.93 20.38 10.23
N SER A 265 -22.71 20.46 10.78
CA SER A 265 -22.46 20.67 12.22
C SER A 265 -22.75 22.09 12.73
N LEU A 266 -23.19 22.18 13.98
CA LEU A 266 -23.18 23.40 14.81
C LEU A 266 -21.76 23.79 15.23
N SER A 267 -20.88 22.81 15.41
CA SER A 267 -19.57 22.99 16.04
C SER A 267 -18.42 23.20 15.05
N GLY A 268 -18.71 23.24 13.74
CA GLY A 268 -17.71 23.27 12.67
C GLY A 268 -16.95 21.96 12.44
N TRP A 269 -17.06 20.99 13.36
CA TRP A 269 -16.47 19.65 13.24
C TRP A 269 -17.57 18.57 13.23
N ALA A 270 -17.56 17.79 12.16
CA ALA A 270 -18.59 16.82 11.78
C ALA A 270 -18.85 15.71 12.83
N GLY A 271 -20.12 15.54 13.23
CA GLY A 271 -20.57 14.42 14.05
C GLY A 271 -20.37 14.62 15.55
N ARG A 272 -19.84 15.76 15.98
CA ARG A 272 -19.60 16.11 17.39
C ARG A 272 -20.90 16.38 18.19
N SER A 273 -22.02 16.65 17.53
CA SER A 273 -23.27 17.06 18.18
C SER A 273 -24.40 16.04 17.97
N GLY A 274 -25.45 16.10 18.80
CA GLY A 274 -26.58 15.16 18.67
C GLY A 274 -27.43 15.36 17.41
N HIS A 275 -27.34 16.51 16.75
CA HIS A 275 -28.13 16.83 15.55
C HIS A 275 -27.47 16.40 14.23
N ASP A 276 -26.13 16.41 14.14
CA ASP A 276 -25.38 16.08 12.93
C ASP A 276 -24.91 14.61 12.91
N ALA A 277 -24.62 13.98 14.05
CA ALA A 277 -24.24 12.56 14.07
C ALA A 277 -25.29 11.61 13.44
N PRO A 278 -26.60 11.69 13.76
CA PRO A 278 -27.62 10.86 13.10
C PRO A 278 -27.88 11.24 11.64
N MET A 279 -27.58 12.50 11.28
CA MET A 279 -27.68 13.02 9.92
C MET A 279 -26.58 12.44 9.02
N ILE A 280 -25.35 12.36 9.53
CA ILE A 280 -24.20 11.72 8.87
C ILE A 280 -24.42 10.20 8.71
N ALA A 281 -24.94 9.54 9.75
CA ALA A 281 -25.31 8.12 9.67
C ALA A 281 -26.39 7.87 8.60
N LEU A 282 -27.42 8.73 8.53
CA LEU A 282 -28.46 8.66 7.50
C LEU A 282 -27.90 8.93 6.10
N ASP A 283 -26.98 9.88 5.94
CA ASP A 283 -26.31 10.21 4.68
C ASP A 283 -25.48 9.03 4.13
N ALA A 284 -24.74 8.34 5.01
CA ALA A 284 -23.99 7.13 4.67
C ALA A 284 -24.91 5.99 4.21
N LEU A 285 -26.02 5.74 4.92
CA LEU A 285 -27.02 4.73 4.56
C LEU A 285 -27.71 5.03 3.21
N LEU A 286 -28.14 6.28 3.01
CA LEU A 286 -28.77 6.73 1.76
C LEU A 286 -27.81 6.63 0.57
N GLY A 287 -26.51 6.85 0.80
CA GLY A 287 -25.50 6.86 -0.25
C GLY A 287 -24.88 5.50 -0.58
N ALA A 288 -24.90 4.54 0.36
CA ALA A 288 -24.44 3.17 0.13
C ALA A 288 -25.57 2.23 -0.33
N GLY A 289 -26.84 2.55 -0.03
CA GLY A 289 -27.99 1.72 -0.36
C GLY A 289 -27.91 0.35 0.32
N SER A 290 -27.81 -0.72 -0.47
CA SER A 290 -27.64 -2.09 0.03
C SER A 290 -26.19 -2.61 -0.09
N ASN A 291 -25.22 -1.77 -0.49
CA ASN A 291 -23.83 -2.20 -0.63
C ASN A 291 -23.06 -2.01 0.68
N TRP A 292 -22.76 -3.14 1.34
CA TRP A 292 -21.99 -3.17 2.58
C TRP A 292 -20.55 -2.63 2.41
N GLU A 293 -19.88 -2.92 1.30
CA GLU A 293 -18.51 -2.45 1.08
C GLU A 293 -18.46 -0.95 0.79
N GLU A 294 -19.48 -0.39 0.14
CA GLU A 294 -19.64 1.06 -0.03
C GLU A 294 -19.93 1.77 1.31
N LEU A 295 -20.77 1.17 2.16
CA LEU A 295 -21.05 1.68 3.51
C LEU A 295 -19.77 1.72 4.37
N MET A 296 -18.93 0.67 4.25
CA MET A 296 -17.68 0.56 5.00
C MET A 296 -16.54 1.39 4.39
N SER A 297 -16.51 1.59 3.07
CA SER A 297 -15.64 2.56 2.38
C SER A 297 -15.97 3.99 2.79
N ARG A 298 -17.28 4.27 2.99
CA ARG A 298 -17.74 5.51 3.61
C ARG A 298 -17.36 5.62 5.10
N ALA A 299 -16.79 4.58 5.71
CA ALA A 299 -16.39 4.55 7.13
C ALA A 299 -14.88 4.36 7.45
N GLY A 300 -14.03 3.65 6.68
CA GLY A 300 -12.68 3.32 7.22
C GLY A 300 -11.49 2.82 6.35
N PHE A 301 -10.33 3.48 6.57
CA PHE A 301 -8.93 3.00 6.55
C PHE A 301 -8.14 2.92 5.18
N HIS A 302 -6.84 3.30 5.19
CA HIS A 302 -5.82 3.38 4.12
C HIS A 302 -4.49 2.57 4.30
N GLY A 303 -4.23 1.53 3.48
CA GLY A 303 -2.92 0.88 3.30
C GLY A 303 -2.50 0.72 1.82
N GLY A 304 -1.22 0.49 1.50
CA GLY A 304 -0.74 0.25 0.11
C GLY A 304 -0.40 1.49 -0.75
N ALA A 305 -0.11 2.63 -0.13
CA ALA A 305 0.08 3.91 -0.81
C ALA A 305 1.37 4.04 -1.67
N LEU A 306 1.22 4.56 -2.89
CA LEU A 306 2.35 5.02 -3.73
C LEU A 306 2.83 6.40 -3.25
N SER A 307 4.01 6.49 -2.63
CA SER A 307 4.49 7.70 -1.94
C SER A 307 5.38 8.63 -2.79
N CYS A 308 5.82 8.17 -3.96
CA CYS A 308 6.74 8.88 -4.86
C CYS A 308 6.06 9.00 -6.25
N ASN A 309 6.71 8.59 -7.34
CA ASN A 309 6.11 8.61 -8.68
C ASN A 309 4.81 7.79 -8.74
N PRO A 310 3.73 8.25 -9.43
CA PRO A 310 2.51 7.48 -9.64
C PRO A 310 2.67 6.46 -10.78
N SER A 311 3.82 5.77 -10.89
CA SER A 311 4.10 4.85 -11.99
C SER A 311 4.76 3.56 -11.53
N LEU A 312 4.53 2.50 -12.29
CA LEU A 312 5.14 1.19 -12.13
C LEU A 312 5.95 0.81 -13.38
N GLY A 313 7.12 0.21 -13.19
CA GLY A 313 7.93 -0.36 -14.27
C GLY A 313 8.88 0.65 -14.94
N GLY A 314 9.15 0.41 -16.23
CA GLY A 314 10.20 1.07 -17.01
C GLY A 314 11.40 0.15 -17.25
N VAL A 315 12.56 0.71 -17.60
CA VAL A 315 13.77 -0.09 -17.93
C VAL A 315 14.33 -0.76 -16.67
N GLY A 316 14.46 -2.09 -16.68
CA GLY A 316 14.92 -2.91 -15.54
C GLY A 316 13.85 -3.11 -14.46
N LYS A 317 13.06 -2.06 -14.18
CA LYS A 317 11.90 -2.11 -13.28
C LYS A 317 10.77 -2.97 -13.84
N GLY A 318 10.43 -2.83 -15.13
CA GLY A 318 9.40 -3.63 -15.78
C GLY A 318 9.74 -5.12 -15.86
N GLN A 319 11.03 -5.47 -15.93
CA GLN A 319 11.53 -6.83 -15.76
C GLN A 319 11.22 -7.36 -14.36
N LEU A 320 11.53 -6.61 -13.29
CA LEU A 320 11.20 -7.02 -11.92
C LEU A 320 9.68 -7.20 -11.73
N VAL A 321 8.84 -6.32 -12.27
CA VAL A 321 7.36 -6.47 -12.17
C VAL A 321 6.89 -7.76 -12.85
N LYS A 322 7.42 -8.08 -14.03
CA LYS A 322 7.12 -9.33 -14.75
C LYS A 322 7.62 -10.57 -14.00
N GLU A 323 8.77 -10.50 -13.34
CA GLU A 323 9.32 -11.62 -12.55
C GLU A 323 8.59 -11.80 -11.21
N VAL A 324 8.15 -10.71 -10.57
CA VAL A 324 7.27 -10.76 -9.39
C VAL A 324 5.92 -11.38 -9.74
N ASP A 325 5.32 -11.03 -10.88
CA ASP A 325 4.08 -11.66 -11.33
C ASP A 325 4.26 -13.13 -11.75
N ALA A 326 5.39 -13.50 -12.37
CA ALA A 326 5.70 -14.90 -12.68
C ALA A 326 5.80 -15.77 -11.41
N LEU A 327 6.33 -15.20 -10.31
CA LEU A 327 6.32 -15.80 -8.97
C LEU A 327 5.02 -15.51 -8.18
N ASP A 328 3.94 -15.17 -8.88
CA ASP A 328 2.55 -14.95 -8.39
C ASP A 328 2.32 -13.77 -7.43
N GLY A 329 3.28 -12.85 -7.33
CA GLY A 329 3.18 -11.64 -6.53
C GLY A 329 2.15 -10.62 -7.05
N LEU A 330 1.49 -9.93 -6.12
CA LEU A 330 0.35 -9.04 -6.39
C LEU A 330 0.65 -7.85 -7.33
N MET A 331 1.91 -7.43 -7.43
CA MET A 331 2.31 -6.18 -8.09
C MET A 331 1.91 -6.10 -9.58
N GLY A 332 1.99 -7.22 -10.32
CA GLY A 332 1.58 -7.24 -11.73
C GLY A 332 0.08 -7.01 -11.89
N ARG A 333 -0.73 -7.79 -11.17
CA ARG A 333 -2.20 -7.65 -11.14
C ARG A 333 -2.65 -6.27 -10.68
N ALA A 334 -2.01 -5.72 -9.65
CA ALA A 334 -2.30 -4.38 -9.13
C ALA A 334 -1.98 -3.27 -10.14
N GLY A 335 -0.86 -3.40 -10.87
CA GLY A 335 -0.48 -2.50 -11.95
C GLY A 335 -1.48 -2.50 -13.12
N ASP A 336 -2.06 -3.67 -13.44
CA ASP A 336 -3.05 -3.81 -14.52
C ASP A 336 -4.44 -3.28 -14.16
N TYR A 337 -4.82 -3.42 -12.88
CA TYR A 337 -6.08 -2.92 -12.34
C TYR A 337 -6.08 -1.38 -12.23
N ALA A 338 -5.00 -0.82 -11.70
CA ALA A 338 -4.88 0.61 -11.44
C ALA A 338 -4.27 1.41 -12.60
N GLY A 339 -3.77 0.76 -13.65
CA GLY A 339 -3.04 1.42 -14.72
C GLY A 339 -3.91 2.34 -15.57
N VAL A 340 -3.48 3.60 -15.74
CA VAL A 340 -4.18 4.66 -16.47
C VAL A 340 -3.46 5.13 -17.74
N HIS A 341 -2.25 4.64 -18.00
CA HIS A 341 -1.47 4.91 -19.21
C HIS A 341 -0.38 3.86 -19.35
N PHE A 342 -0.41 3.00 -20.37
CA PHE A 342 0.59 1.95 -20.58
C PHE A 342 1.53 2.27 -21.75
N SER A 343 2.82 1.92 -21.61
CA SER A 343 3.83 2.08 -22.67
C SER A 343 4.97 1.05 -22.56
N ILE A 344 5.52 0.62 -23.70
CA ILE A 344 6.75 -0.17 -23.76
C ILE A 344 7.93 0.74 -24.11
N LEU A 345 8.74 1.09 -23.09
CA LEU A 345 9.97 1.84 -23.32
C LEU A 345 10.95 1.03 -24.20
N ASN A 346 11.70 1.71 -25.06
CA ASN A 346 12.61 1.11 -26.04
C ASN A 346 11.96 0.13 -27.05
N ARG A 347 10.65 0.22 -27.33
CA ARG A 347 9.91 -0.71 -28.23
C ARG A 347 10.66 -1.04 -29.55
N SER A 348 11.30 -0.04 -30.17
CA SER A 348 12.07 -0.16 -31.42
C SER A 348 13.44 -0.85 -31.33
N LYS A 349 13.98 -1.09 -30.12
CA LYS A 349 15.31 -1.69 -29.90
C LYS A 349 15.28 -3.20 -29.60
N GLY A 350 14.09 -3.80 -29.59
CA GLY A 350 13.87 -5.24 -29.43
C GLY A 350 13.62 -5.72 -27.99
N PRO A 351 12.93 -6.87 -27.82
CA PRO A 351 12.54 -7.48 -26.54
C PRO A 351 13.58 -7.43 -25.41
N ALA A 352 14.84 -7.76 -25.71
CA ALA A 352 15.95 -7.80 -24.76
C ALA A 352 16.29 -6.45 -24.08
N VAL A 353 15.65 -5.34 -24.46
CA VAL A 353 15.77 -4.03 -23.80
C VAL A 353 14.42 -3.30 -23.63
N TRP A 354 13.30 -3.98 -23.88
CA TRP A 354 11.96 -3.44 -23.61
C TRP A 354 11.78 -3.14 -22.12
N GLY A 355 11.17 -2.01 -21.79
CA GLY A 355 10.82 -1.64 -20.41
C GLY A 355 9.33 -1.38 -20.28
N PRO A 356 8.49 -2.40 -20.00
CA PRO A 356 7.06 -2.21 -19.75
C PRO A 356 6.84 -1.22 -18.59
N ARG A 357 6.01 -0.20 -18.80
CA ARG A 357 5.70 0.86 -17.83
C ARG A 357 4.21 1.18 -17.87
N ALA A 358 3.62 1.48 -16.71
CA ALA A 358 2.35 2.20 -16.64
C ALA A 358 2.38 3.37 -15.65
N GLN A 359 1.60 4.42 -15.92
CA GLN A 359 1.09 5.28 -14.84
C GLN A 359 -0.04 4.54 -14.14
N LEU A 360 -0.19 4.78 -12.84
CA LEU A 360 -1.18 4.18 -11.97
C LEU A 360 -2.03 5.28 -11.33
N ASP A 361 -3.34 5.02 -11.23
CA ASP A 361 -4.19 5.72 -10.30
C ASP A 361 -3.77 5.33 -8.86
N ARG A 362 -3.31 6.32 -8.07
CA ARG A 362 -2.82 6.07 -6.71
C ARG A 362 -3.90 5.43 -5.82
N VAL A 363 -5.16 5.79 -6.00
CA VAL A 363 -6.27 5.35 -5.16
C VAL A 363 -6.63 3.91 -5.50
N ARG A 364 -6.81 3.59 -6.80
CA ARG A 364 -7.11 2.22 -7.25
C ARG A 364 -5.99 1.22 -6.96
N TYR A 365 -4.71 1.62 -7.10
CA TYR A 365 -3.59 0.73 -6.79
C TYR A 365 -3.56 0.39 -5.31
N ARG A 366 -3.79 1.41 -4.48
CA ARG A 366 -3.89 1.31 -3.03
C ARG A 366 -5.02 0.34 -2.68
N GLU A 367 -6.26 0.62 -3.05
CA GLU A 367 -7.45 -0.21 -2.82
C GLU A 367 -7.30 -1.67 -3.27
N PHE A 368 -6.72 -1.90 -4.46
CA PHE A 368 -6.45 -3.26 -4.94
C PHE A 368 -5.51 -4.02 -4.00
N ILE A 369 -4.37 -3.44 -3.61
CA ILE A 369 -3.43 -4.10 -2.70
C ILE A 369 -4.09 -4.41 -1.35
N GLN A 370 -4.90 -3.51 -0.81
CA GLN A 370 -5.65 -3.73 0.44
C GLN A 370 -6.60 -4.91 0.33
N SER A 371 -7.46 -4.92 -0.69
CA SER A 371 -8.47 -5.95 -0.90
C SER A 371 -7.86 -7.33 -1.13
N GLN A 372 -6.66 -7.41 -1.72
CA GLN A 372 -5.92 -8.67 -1.85
C GLN A 372 -5.33 -9.12 -0.50
N LEU A 373 -4.72 -8.22 0.28
CA LEU A 373 -4.12 -8.57 1.57
C LEU A 373 -5.18 -8.97 2.61
N LEU A 374 -6.24 -8.18 2.77
CA LEU A 374 -7.30 -8.37 3.78
C LEU A 374 -8.20 -9.60 3.51
N ASN A 375 -8.12 -10.20 2.31
CA ASN A 375 -8.83 -11.43 1.96
C ASN A 375 -7.88 -12.62 1.72
N MET A 376 -6.56 -12.49 1.96
CA MET A 376 -5.60 -13.56 1.70
C MET A 376 -5.63 -14.63 2.80
N PRO A 377 -5.93 -15.91 2.50
CA PRO A 377 -6.03 -16.96 3.51
C PRO A 377 -4.72 -17.16 4.28
N ARG A 378 -4.82 -17.23 5.62
CA ARG A 378 -3.70 -17.36 6.58
C ARG A 378 -2.78 -16.13 6.69
N LEU A 379 -3.17 -14.97 6.14
CA LEU A 379 -2.57 -13.68 6.50
C LEU A 379 -3.42 -13.00 7.57
N THR A 380 -2.81 -12.67 8.71
CA THR A 380 -3.40 -11.76 9.71
C THR A 380 -2.71 -10.39 9.59
N VAL A 381 -3.49 -9.33 9.40
CA VAL A 381 -2.98 -7.95 9.40
C VAL A 381 -3.12 -7.38 10.82
N ILE A 382 -2.00 -7.27 11.52
CA ILE A 382 -1.87 -6.67 12.86
C ILE A 382 -1.07 -5.36 12.70
N GLU A 383 -1.35 -4.39 13.57
CA GLU A 383 -1.00 -2.99 13.31
C GLU A 383 -0.59 -2.21 14.56
N GLY A 384 -0.20 -0.96 14.33
CA GLY A 384 0.67 -0.21 15.24
C GLY A 384 2.15 -0.46 14.92
N SER A 385 3.04 0.21 15.66
CA SER A 385 4.48 0.18 15.40
C SER A 385 5.18 -0.99 16.10
N VAL A 386 6.19 -1.57 15.46
CA VAL A 386 7.15 -2.47 16.12
C VAL A 386 8.20 -1.63 16.83
N GLU A 387 8.29 -1.80 18.16
CA GLU A 387 9.26 -1.10 19.00
C GLU A 387 10.59 -1.84 19.10
N ASP A 388 10.59 -3.18 19.13
CA ASP A 388 11.80 -3.98 19.34
C ASP A 388 11.72 -5.38 18.67
N LEU A 389 12.86 -6.04 18.53
CA LEU A 389 12.98 -7.45 18.13
C LEU A 389 13.19 -8.33 19.37
N ILE A 390 12.45 -9.43 19.46
CA ILE A 390 12.66 -10.42 20.53
C ILE A 390 13.79 -11.35 20.07
N VAL A 391 14.90 -11.35 20.80
CA VAL A 391 16.13 -12.04 20.42
C VAL A 391 16.50 -13.10 21.46
N SER A 392 16.62 -14.35 21.04
CA SER A 392 17.10 -15.47 21.86
C SER A 392 18.56 -15.82 21.55
N ALA A 393 19.13 -16.69 22.40
CA ALA A 393 20.32 -17.46 22.04
C ALA A 393 20.11 -18.19 20.69
N PRO A 394 21.17 -18.36 19.87
CA PRO A 394 21.10 -19.07 18.61
C PRO A 394 20.92 -20.57 18.81
N ASP A 395 20.34 -21.23 17.82
CA ASP A 395 20.42 -22.69 17.67
C ASP A 395 21.89 -23.07 17.35
N PRO A 396 22.58 -23.88 18.17
CA PRO A 396 24.00 -24.19 18.00
C PRO A 396 24.30 -25.06 16.77
N GLU A 397 23.31 -25.78 16.24
CA GLU A 397 23.45 -26.58 15.01
C GLU A 397 23.32 -25.72 13.73
N LYS A 398 23.13 -24.40 13.86
CA LYS A 398 22.91 -23.48 12.74
C LYS A 398 23.85 -22.26 12.81
N PRO A 399 24.32 -21.73 11.67
CA PRO A 399 25.13 -20.51 11.65
C PRO A 399 24.35 -19.30 12.18
N GLY A 400 24.99 -18.49 13.02
CA GLY A 400 24.43 -17.27 13.61
C GLY A 400 25.04 -16.96 14.97
N LYS A 401 24.86 -15.72 15.45
CA LYS A 401 25.18 -15.29 16.82
C LYS A 401 23.93 -15.09 17.67
N HIS A 402 22.81 -14.85 17.02
CA HIS A 402 21.51 -14.54 17.61
C HIS A 402 20.42 -15.29 16.83
N ARG A 403 19.23 -15.40 17.43
CA ARG A 403 18.02 -15.89 16.76
C ARG A 403 16.87 -14.96 17.08
N VAL A 404 16.10 -14.55 16.08
CA VAL A 404 14.85 -13.80 16.32
C VAL A 404 13.75 -14.79 16.69
N THR A 405 12.92 -14.43 17.67
CA THR A 405 11.79 -15.23 18.14
C THR A 405 10.47 -14.46 18.17
N GLY A 406 10.46 -13.21 17.69
CA GLY A 406 9.27 -12.37 17.61
C GLY A 406 9.59 -10.89 17.54
N VAL A 407 8.57 -10.06 17.73
CA VAL A 407 8.64 -8.60 17.79
C VAL A 407 7.87 -8.07 19.00
N ARG A 408 8.31 -6.95 19.58
CA ARG A 408 7.56 -6.23 20.62
C ARG A 408 6.84 -5.05 19.99
N MET A 409 5.55 -4.92 20.29
CA MET A 409 4.71 -3.83 19.81
C MET A 409 4.83 -2.61 20.71
N ALA A 410 4.82 -1.43 20.11
CA ALA A 410 4.94 -0.15 20.81
C ALA A 410 3.76 0.11 21.75
N GLY A 411 3.99 0.92 22.79
CA GLY A 411 2.92 1.40 23.68
C GLY A 411 2.34 0.33 24.61
N GLY A 412 3.08 -0.76 24.87
CA GLY A 412 2.69 -1.80 25.84
C GLY A 412 1.74 -2.88 25.30
N VAL A 413 1.41 -2.86 24.00
CA VAL A 413 0.48 -3.81 23.36
C VAL A 413 0.95 -5.28 23.41
N GLY A 414 2.24 -5.52 23.66
CA GLY A 414 2.78 -6.84 24.02
C GLY A 414 3.79 -7.40 23.03
N GLU A 415 3.96 -8.73 23.07
CA GLU A 415 4.97 -9.47 22.31
C GLU A 415 4.33 -10.46 21.34
N ILE A 416 4.66 -10.35 20.05
CA ILE A 416 4.19 -11.24 18.98
C ILE A 416 5.31 -12.22 18.65
N LEU A 417 5.17 -13.47 19.08
CA LEU A 417 6.14 -14.53 18.81
C LEU A 417 6.08 -15.00 17.35
N ALA A 418 7.25 -15.20 16.74
CA ALA A 418 7.40 -15.62 15.35
C ALA A 418 8.64 -16.49 15.14
N SER A 419 8.53 -17.51 14.28
CA SER A 419 9.67 -18.37 13.90
C SER A 419 10.61 -17.74 12.86
N SER A 420 10.16 -16.67 12.19
CA SER A 420 10.97 -15.81 11.32
C SER A 420 10.29 -14.43 11.21
N VAL A 421 11.08 -13.37 11.02
CA VAL A 421 10.62 -11.97 10.95
C VAL A 421 11.18 -11.33 9.67
N VAL A 422 10.33 -10.63 8.91
CA VAL A 422 10.73 -9.88 7.71
C VAL A 422 10.54 -8.39 7.94
N ILE A 423 11.62 -7.60 7.92
CA ILE A 423 11.57 -6.14 8.12
C ILE A 423 11.51 -5.41 6.78
N THR A 424 10.49 -4.56 6.61
CA THR A 424 10.17 -3.81 5.38
C THR A 424 9.89 -2.32 5.67
N THR A 425 10.57 -1.73 6.66
CA THR A 425 10.36 -0.37 7.21
C THR A 425 10.49 0.82 6.25
N GLY A 426 10.63 0.62 4.94
CA GLY A 426 10.57 1.68 3.93
C GLY A 426 11.53 2.84 4.23
N THR A 427 11.00 4.06 4.29
CA THR A 427 11.71 5.29 4.64
C THR A 427 11.52 5.71 6.11
N PHE A 428 10.92 4.84 6.94
CA PHE A 428 10.50 5.18 8.30
C PHE A 428 11.58 4.96 9.37
N LEU A 429 12.53 4.04 9.12
CA LEU A 429 13.55 3.68 10.11
C LEU A 429 14.44 4.87 10.47
N SER A 430 14.24 5.41 11.67
CA SER A 430 14.84 6.68 12.13
C SER A 430 14.67 7.84 11.13
N GLY A 431 13.51 7.87 10.46
CA GLY A 431 13.20 8.78 9.34
C GLY A 431 13.16 10.26 9.74
N SER A 432 13.77 11.10 8.91
CA SER A 432 13.73 12.56 9.03
C SER A 432 13.47 13.19 7.67
N LEU A 433 12.46 14.05 7.61
CA LEU A 433 12.15 14.90 6.47
C LEU A 433 13.06 16.14 6.48
N PHE A 434 13.34 16.72 5.32
CA PHE A 434 14.08 17.98 5.18
C PHE A 434 13.62 18.83 4.00
N MET A 435 13.53 20.15 4.23
CA MET A 435 13.19 21.20 3.26
C MET A 435 14.02 22.45 3.54
N GLY A 436 14.94 22.80 2.65
CA GLY A 436 15.99 23.79 2.90
C GLY A 436 16.82 23.39 4.13
N GLN A 437 17.02 24.35 5.03
CA GLN A 437 17.66 24.13 6.33
C GLN A 437 16.71 23.51 7.38
N THR A 438 15.40 23.39 7.11
CA THR A 438 14.44 22.82 8.07
C THR A 438 14.46 21.29 8.02
N SER A 439 14.31 20.66 9.19
CA SER A 439 14.29 19.20 9.34
C SER A 439 13.28 18.80 10.41
N SER A 440 12.52 17.74 10.17
CA SER A 440 11.51 17.22 11.11
C SER A 440 11.52 15.68 11.16
N PRO A 441 11.18 15.04 12.28
CA PRO A 441 10.97 13.59 12.32
C PRO A 441 9.81 13.20 11.39
N GLY A 442 9.97 12.09 10.66
CA GLY A 442 8.92 11.59 9.77
C GLY A 442 9.45 10.58 8.74
N GLY A 443 8.69 9.52 8.50
CA GLY A 443 8.98 8.56 7.41
C GLY A 443 8.54 9.09 6.04
N ARG A 444 7.47 9.89 6.01
CA ARG A 444 6.91 10.63 4.87
C ARG A 444 6.23 11.90 5.40
N MET A 445 5.85 12.83 4.53
CA MET A 445 5.11 14.03 4.97
C MET A 445 3.76 13.64 5.58
N GLY A 446 3.51 14.05 6.83
CA GLY A 446 2.32 13.68 7.60
C GLY A 446 2.40 12.32 8.32
N GLU A 447 3.42 11.50 8.06
CA GLU A 447 3.55 10.16 8.66
C GLU A 447 4.78 10.09 9.60
N PRO A 448 4.62 9.69 10.88
CA PRO A 448 5.72 9.66 11.86
C PRO A 448 6.84 8.69 11.45
N PRO A 449 8.05 8.78 12.03
CA PRO A 449 9.08 7.76 11.85
C PRO A 449 8.72 6.49 12.65
N SER A 450 9.43 5.39 12.40
CA SER A 450 9.31 4.19 13.24
C SER A 450 9.81 4.48 14.67
N CYS A 451 9.36 3.67 15.63
CA CYS A 451 9.93 3.68 16.98
C CYS A 451 11.46 3.58 16.97
N ALA A 452 12.11 4.31 17.88
CA ALA A 452 13.57 4.39 17.97
C ALA A 452 14.21 3.06 18.41
N GLY A 453 13.51 2.26 19.21
CA GLY A 453 13.96 0.95 19.69
C GLY A 453 14.39 0.01 18.57
N LEU A 454 13.62 -0.08 17.48
CA LEU A 454 13.95 -0.98 16.36
C LEU A 454 15.28 -0.59 15.69
N SER A 455 15.57 0.70 15.56
CA SER A 455 16.86 1.18 15.04
C SER A 455 18.00 1.00 16.05
N HIS A 456 17.72 1.05 17.36
CA HIS A 456 18.68 0.76 18.41
C HIS A 456 19.04 -0.73 18.42
N SER A 457 18.06 -1.64 18.41
CA SER A 457 18.31 -3.09 18.49
C SER A 457 18.97 -3.67 17.24
N LEU A 458 18.68 -3.13 16.04
CA LEU A 458 19.44 -3.46 14.84
C LEU A 458 20.93 -3.06 14.97
N ARG A 459 21.23 -1.90 15.57
CA ARG A 459 22.59 -1.35 15.65
C ARG A 459 23.40 -1.88 16.82
N GLU A 460 22.87 -1.77 18.04
CA GLU A 460 23.59 -2.03 19.29
C GLU A 460 23.44 -3.49 19.75
N VAL A 461 22.22 -4.05 19.72
CA VAL A 461 21.94 -5.42 20.20
C VAL A 461 22.41 -6.48 19.20
N LEU A 462 22.16 -6.26 17.91
CA LEU A 462 22.52 -7.20 16.82
C LEU A 462 23.84 -6.85 16.11
N ALA A 463 24.51 -5.77 16.53
CA ALA A 463 25.80 -5.28 16.01
C ALA A 463 25.84 -5.08 14.48
N LEU A 464 24.71 -4.73 13.85
CA LEU A 464 24.62 -4.55 12.40
C LEU A 464 25.20 -3.19 11.99
N LYS A 465 25.98 -3.17 10.90
CA LYS A 465 26.44 -1.94 10.27
C LYS A 465 25.28 -1.25 9.56
N LEU A 466 24.72 -0.23 10.22
CA LEU A 466 23.76 0.70 9.63
C LEU A 466 24.50 1.86 8.94
N GLY A 467 23.88 2.40 7.89
CA GLY A 467 24.24 3.67 7.28
C GLY A 467 22.98 4.52 7.08
N ARG A 468 23.13 5.72 6.49
CA ARG A 468 21.99 6.58 6.13
C ARG A 468 21.95 6.86 4.64
N LEU A 469 20.75 6.86 4.07
CA LEU A 469 20.48 7.24 2.68
C LEU A 469 19.50 8.41 2.64
N ARG A 470 19.57 9.18 1.55
CA ARG A 470 18.67 10.30 1.24
C ARG A 470 17.93 10.01 -0.06
N THR A 471 16.63 10.29 -0.10
CA THR A 471 15.85 10.35 -1.35
C THR A 471 14.97 11.60 -1.36
N GLY A 472 14.63 12.12 -2.55
CA GLY A 472 13.87 13.36 -2.70
C GLY A 472 12.72 13.23 -3.70
N THR A 473 11.60 13.87 -3.40
CA THR A 473 10.35 13.80 -4.17
C THR A 473 9.94 15.21 -4.66
N PRO A 474 9.35 15.36 -5.86
CA PRO A 474 8.91 16.66 -6.36
C PRO A 474 7.67 17.19 -5.61
N PRO A 475 7.37 18.49 -5.73
CA PRO A 475 6.07 19.02 -5.36
C PRO A 475 4.95 18.37 -6.18
N ARG A 476 3.74 18.29 -5.60
CA ARG A 476 2.50 17.93 -6.30
C ARG A 476 1.81 19.21 -6.70
N ILE A 477 1.51 19.32 -7.99
CA ILE A 477 1.01 20.56 -8.60
C ILE A 477 -0.42 20.40 -9.09
N ILE A 478 -1.20 21.47 -9.00
CA ILE A 478 -2.63 21.47 -9.34
C ILE A 478 -2.78 21.49 -10.86
N LYS A 479 -3.42 20.46 -11.41
CA LYS A 479 -3.61 20.20 -12.85
C LYS A 479 -4.13 21.41 -13.62
N ASP A 480 -5.13 22.09 -13.09
CA ASP A 480 -5.83 23.18 -13.79
C ASP A 480 -5.01 24.50 -13.81
N THR A 481 -3.87 24.53 -13.12
CA THR A 481 -2.91 25.66 -13.12
C THR A 481 -1.77 25.49 -14.14
N ILE A 482 -1.84 24.42 -14.97
CA ILE A 482 -0.83 24.04 -15.97
C ILE A 482 -1.32 24.38 -17.38
N ASP A 483 -0.50 25.09 -18.16
CA ASP A 483 -0.76 25.28 -19.59
C ASP A 483 -0.17 24.10 -20.40
N PHE A 484 -1.01 23.08 -20.58
CA PHE A 484 -0.66 21.90 -21.38
C PHE A 484 -0.45 22.20 -22.87
N SER A 485 -0.89 23.35 -23.40
CA SER A 485 -0.64 23.73 -24.81
C SER A 485 0.84 24.04 -25.08
N LEU A 486 1.57 24.43 -24.02
CA LEU A 486 3.01 24.67 -24.03
C LEU A 486 3.85 23.41 -23.71
N ALA A 487 3.21 22.25 -23.59
CA ALA A 487 3.85 20.97 -23.32
C ALA A 487 3.61 19.95 -24.45
N LYS A 488 4.58 19.08 -24.71
CA LYS A 488 4.45 18.07 -25.76
C LYS A 488 3.58 16.91 -25.26
N LEU A 489 2.39 16.76 -25.86
CA LEU A 489 1.50 15.62 -25.66
C LEU A 489 2.21 14.28 -25.94
N HIS A 490 2.02 13.30 -25.07
CA HIS A 490 2.43 11.91 -25.24
C HIS A 490 1.29 10.95 -24.89
N LEU A 491 0.78 10.28 -25.93
CA LEU A 491 -0.29 9.28 -25.80
C LEU A 491 0.26 7.94 -25.26
N PRO A 492 -0.60 7.07 -24.68
CA PRO A 492 -0.27 5.69 -24.36
C PRO A 492 -0.04 4.84 -25.63
N ASP A 493 0.49 3.63 -25.47
CA ASP A 493 0.60 2.66 -26.57
C ASP A 493 -0.81 2.22 -27.03
N PRO A 494 -1.15 2.28 -28.34
CA PRO A 494 -2.50 2.00 -28.86
C PRO A 494 -2.94 0.53 -28.73
N ARG A 495 -2.01 -0.35 -28.32
CA ARG A 495 -2.30 -1.69 -27.82
C ARG A 495 -1.56 -1.83 -26.49
N PRO A 496 -2.20 -1.48 -25.36
CA PRO A 496 -1.57 -1.56 -24.04
C PRO A 496 -1.24 -3.02 -23.72
N THR A 497 -0.14 -3.24 -22.99
CA THR A 497 0.37 -4.59 -22.71
C THR A 497 0.38 -4.82 -21.20
N PRO A 498 -0.44 -5.75 -20.67
CA PRO A 498 -0.52 -6.03 -19.24
C PRO A 498 0.83 -6.47 -18.63
N PHE A 499 1.02 -6.10 -17.36
CA PHE A 499 2.09 -6.59 -16.50
C PHE A 499 1.88 -8.02 -16.06
N SER A 500 0.65 -8.44 -15.76
CA SER A 500 0.37 -9.83 -15.43
C SER A 500 0.42 -10.73 -16.66
N PHE A 501 0.80 -11.99 -16.46
CA PHE A 501 0.70 -13.04 -17.50
C PHE A 501 -0.69 -13.68 -17.57
N ILE A 502 -1.53 -13.52 -16.53
CA ILE A 502 -2.92 -14.01 -16.52
C ILE A 502 -3.87 -13.01 -17.22
N ASN A 503 -3.60 -11.71 -17.09
CA ASN A 503 -4.44 -10.66 -17.65
C ASN A 503 -4.27 -10.55 -19.18
N LYS A 504 -5.34 -10.81 -19.94
CA LYS A 504 -5.34 -10.63 -21.41
C LYS A 504 -5.51 -9.17 -21.84
N HIS A 505 -6.07 -8.32 -20.98
CA HIS A 505 -6.33 -6.90 -21.22
C HIS A 505 -6.06 -6.06 -19.95
N THR A 506 -5.83 -4.76 -20.12
CA THR A 506 -5.73 -3.79 -19.01
C THR A 506 -7.12 -3.37 -18.52
N HIS A 507 -7.28 -3.03 -17.24
CA HIS A 507 -8.59 -2.68 -16.69
C HIS A 507 -9.10 -1.32 -17.20
N CYS A 508 -8.21 -0.34 -17.37
CA CYS A 508 -8.49 0.88 -18.13
C CYS A 508 -8.39 0.57 -19.64
N LYS A 509 -9.46 0.88 -20.38
CA LYS A 509 -9.52 0.64 -21.84
C LYS A 509 -8.56 1.58 -22.59
N PRO A 510 -8.09 1.21 -23.81
CA PRO A 510 -7.18 2.05 -24.59
C PRO A 510 -7.67 3.49 -24.81
N GLU A 511 -8.97 3.67 -25.01
CA GLU A 511 -9.62 4.98 -25.21
C GLU A 511 -9.80 5.81 -23.94
N ASP A 512 -9.82 5.17 -22.77
CA ASP A 512 -10.00 5.81 -21.46
C ASP A 512 -8.65 6.23 -20.81
N GLN A 513 -7.51 5.87 -21.42
CA GLN A 513 -6.17 6.09 -20.86
C GLN A 513 -5.69 7.54 -21.00
N LEU A 514 -5.13 8.07 -19.91
CA LEU A 514 -4.71 9.46 -19.79
C LEU A 514 -3.42 9.75 -20.60
N PRO A 515 -3.29 10.93 -21.20
CA PRO A 515 -2.02 11.39 -21.76
C PRO A 515 -1.03 11.79 -20.65
N CYS A 516 0.26 11.59 -20.92
CA CYS A 516 1.35 12.28 -20.21
C CYS A 516 1.82 13.46 -21.06
N HIS A 517 2.45 14.47 -20.44
CA HIS A 517 3.01 15.60 -21.19
C HIS A 517 4.50 15.79 -20.87
N LEU A 518 5.29 16.17 -21.88
CA LEU A 518 6.73 16.41 -21.75
C LEU A 518 7.04 17.91 -21.92
N THR A 519 7.70 18.49 -20.94
CA THR A 519 8.24 19.85 -20.97
C THR A 519 9.72 19.85 -20.55
N TYR A 520 10.35 21.02 -20.52
CA TYR A 520 11.81 21.18 -20.36
C TYR A 520 12.15 22.33 -19.42
N THR A 521 13.25 22.21 -18.68
CA THR A 521 13.78 23.31 -17.87
C THR A 521 14.40 24.41 -18.74
N THR A 522 14.27 25.65 -18.26
CA THR A 522 14.85 26.87 -18.85
C THR A 522 16.15 27.27 -18.12
N PRO A 523 16.91 28.27 -18.63
CA PRO A 523 18.04 28.83 -17.88
C PRO A 523 17.64 29.41 -16.50
N GLY A 524 16.45 30.01 -16.38
CA GLY A 524 15.94 30.53 -15.10
C GLY A 524 15.82 29.46 -14.00
N VAL A 525 15.52 28.20 -14.37
CA VAL A 525 15.57 27.07 -13.42
C VAL A 525 16.98 26.86 -12.86
N GLU A 526 18.02 27.03 -13.68
CA GLU A 526 19.41 26.92 -13.23
C GLU A 526 19.82 28.12 -12.35
N ASP A 527 19.37 29.34 -12.69
CA ASP A 527 19.65 30.52 -11.87
C ASP A 527 18.93 30.46 -10.50
N VAL A 528 17.66 30.05 -10.45
CA VAL A 528 16.93 29.80 -9.19
C VAL A 528 17.60 28.72 -8.34
N VAL A 529 18.11 27.64 -8.95
CA VAL A 529 18.90 26.62 -8.26
C VAL A 529 20.18 27.23 -7.68
N ARG A 530 20.95 27.99 -8.47
CA ARG A 530 22.21 28.62 -8.05
C ARG A 530 22.03 29.58 -6.88
N GLU A 531 20.98 30.39 -6.91
CA GLU A 531 20.60 31.23 -5.77
C GLU A 531 20.27 30.39 -4.53
N SER A 532 19.51 29.31 -4.68
CA SER A 532 19.05 28.46 -3.56
C SER A 532 20.17 27.68 -2.85
N LEU A 533 21.41 27.68 -3.34
CA LEU A 533 22.47 26.80 -2.82
C LEU A 533 22.81 27.06 -1.35
N HIS A 534 22.69 28.29 -0.85
CA HIS A 534 22.96 28.63 0.55
C HIS A 534 21.94 28.00 1.51
N GLU A 535 20.69 27.82 1.08
CA GLU A 535 19.63 27.14 1.82
C GLU A 535 19.73 25.61 1.79
N ASN A 536 20.66 25.04 1.02
CA ASN A 536 20.78 23.61 0.77
C ASN A 536 22.15 23.07 1.21
N SER A 537 22.50 23.28 2.48
CA SER A 537 23.78 22.88 3.07
C SER A 537 24.10 21.38 2.92
N HIS A 538 23.07 20.52 2.93
CA HIS A 538 23.16 19.08 2.66
C HIS A 538 23.70 18.76 1.25
N ILE A 539 23.39 19.59 0.25
CA ILE A 539 23.85 19.40 -1.14
C ILE A 539 25.31 19.84 -1.28
N GLN A 540 25.74 20.85 -0.53
CA GLN A 540 27.16 21.28 -0.51
C GLN A 540 28.08 20.26 0.17
N GLN A 541 27.58 19.60 1.23
CA GLN A 541 28.34 18.59 1.99
C GLN A 541 28.54 17.27 1.23
N ASP A 542 27.68 16.95 0.26
CA ASP A 542 27.82 15.76 -0.59
C ASP A 542 28.90 15.97 -1.69
N THR A 543 30.15 16.26 -1.29
CA THR A 543 31.29 16.58 -2.18
C THR A 543 31.71 15.40 -3.09
N LYS A 544 31.20 14.19 -2.82
CA LYS A 544 31.24 13.01 -3.70
C LYS A 544 29.83 12.43 -3.89
N GLY A 545 28.85 13.31 -4.11
CA GLY A 545 27.42 12.97 -4.21
C GLY A 545 27.11 11.85 -5.21
N PRO A 546 25.94 11.22 -5.08
CA PRO A 546 25.62 9.95 -5.74
C PRO A 546 25.84 10.01 -7.25
N ARG A 547 26.38 8.92 -7.82
CA ARG A 547 26.69 8.82 -9.25
C ARG A 547 25.42 9.01 -10.08
N TYR A 548 24.26 8.61 -9.56
CA TYR A 548 22.96 9.06 -10.05
C TYR A 548 22.40 10.21 -9.21
N CYS A 549 22.24 11.39 -9.82
CA CYS A 549 21.69 12.58 -9.15
C CYS A 549 20.16 12.70 -9.44
N PRO A 550 19.26 12.42 -8.48
CA PRO A 550 17.81 12.51 -8.71
C PRO A 550 17.27 13.93 -8.60
N SER A 551 17.82 14.75 -7.70
CA SER A 551 17.46 16.15 -7.46
C SER A 551 17.69 17.02 -8.69
N ILE A 552 16.91 18.10 -8.86
CA ILE A 552 17.15 19.08 -9.92
C ILE A 552 18.41 19.89 -9.60
N GLU A 553 18.60 20.24 -8.34
CA GLU A 553 19.74 20.98 -7.79
C GLU A 553 21.07 20.30 -8.16
N SER A 554 21.21 19.01 -7.85
CA SER A 554 22.42 18.24 -8.12
C SER A 554 22.61 17.87 -9.60
N ARG A 555 21.57 17.95 -10.43
CA ARG A 555 21.68 17.78 -11.89
C ARG A 555 22.19 19.04 -12.56
N VAL A 556 21.64 20.20 -12.20
CA VAL A 556 22.11 21.53 -12.66
C VAL A 556 23.58 21.73 -12.28
N LEU A 557 23.94 21.53 -11.00
CA LEU A 557 25.33 21.67 -10.52
C LEU A 557 26.34 20.79 -11.28
N ARG A 558 25.92 19.61 -11.73
CA ARG A 558 26.80 18.61 -12.37
C ARG A 558 26.79 18.68 -13.90
N PHE A 559 25.77 19.30 -14.48
CA PHE A 559 25.58 19.44 -15.93
C PHE A 559 25.08 20.85 -16.29
N PRO A 560 25.82 21.91 -15.93
CA PRO A 560 25.39 23.30 -16.14
C PRO A 560 25.16 23.61 -17.62
N GLY A 561 24.21 24.51 -17.90
CA GLY A 561 23.81 24.90 -19.24
C GLY A 561 23.02 23.83 -20.03
N ARG A 562 22.58 22.74 -19.39
CA ARG A 562 21.74 21.71 -20.03
C ARG A 562 20.28 21.83 -19.65
N GLN A 563 19.41 21.86 -20.64
CA GLN A 563 17.98 21.62 -20.44
C GLN A 563 17.74 20.19 -19.94
N HIS A 564 16.83 20.04 -19.00
CA HIS A 564 16.41 18.76 -18.43
C HIS A 564 14.96 18.47 -18.79
N GLN A 565 14.65 17.21 -19.09
CA GLN A 565 13.28 16.76 -19.35
C GLN A 565 12.47 16.71 -18.06
N VAL A 566 11.21 17.16 -18.15
CA VAL A 566 10.21 17.10 -17.08
C VAL A 566 8.96 16.44 -17.64
N TRP A 567 8.56 15.30 -17.09
CA TRP A 567 7.31 14.64 -17.43
C TRP A 567 6.23 15.06 -16.44
N LEU A 568 5.13 15.57 -16.96
CA LEU A 568 3.92 15.92 -16.23
C LEU A 568 3.00 14.69 -16.28
N GLU A 569 2.99 13.93 -15.19
CA GLU A 569 2.35 12.61 -15.09
C GLU A 569 1.12 12.72 -14.16
N PRO A 570 -0.10 12.36 -14.60
CA PRO A 570 -1.30 12.48 -13.76
C PRO A 570 -1.29 11.43 -12.63
N GLU A 571 -1.83 11.78 -11.46
CA GLU A 571 -1.84 10.88 -10.28
C GLU A 571 -3.06 9.93 -10.20
N GLY A 572 -4.03 10.08 -11.11
CA GLY A 572 -5.21 9.21 -11.23
C GLY A 572 -6.27 9.76 -12.20
N LEU A 573 -7.36 9.01 -12.40
CA LEU A 573 -8.46 9.39 -13.30
C LEU A 573 -9.28 10.56 -12.74
N THR A 574 -9.51 10.56 -11.42
CA THR A 574 -10.28 11.60 -10.71
C THR A 574 -9.40 12.71 -10.13
N SER A 575 -8.09 12.50 -10.03
CA SER A 575 -7.19 13.42 -9.33
C SER A 575 -7.04 14.78 -10.03
N ASP A 576 -6.99 15.83 -9.21
CA ASP A 576 -6.59 17.20 -9.57
C ASP A 576 -5.07 17.39 -9.53
N LEU A 577 -4.28 16.37 -9.19
CA LEU A 577 -2.83 16.45 -9.03
C LEU A 577 -2.07 15.89 -10.24
N VAL A 578 -0.96 16.57 -10.52
CA VAL A 578 0.07 16.16 -11.48
C VAL A 578 1.41 16.06 -10.75
N TYR A 579 2.16 15.01 -11.09
CA TYR A 579 3.50 14.74 -10.59
C TYR A 579 4.54 15.16 -11.65
N PRO A 580 5.37 16.20 -11.41
CA PRO A 580 6.40 16.64 -12.34
C PRO A 580 7.65 15.78 -12.16
N GLN A 581 7.62 14.57 -12.73
CA GLN A 581 8.77 13.66 -12.75
C GLN A 581 9.95 14.36 -13.44
N GLY A 582 11.11 14.34 -12.77
CA GLY A 582 12.29 15.07 -13.21
C GLY A 582 12.51 16.38 -12.47
N LEU A 583 11.64 16.76 -11.52
CA LEU A 583 11.81 17.90 -10.61
C LEU A 583 11.78 17.51 -9.12
N SER A 584 12.29 16.34 -8.75
CA SER A 584 12.62 16.07 -7.33
C SER A 584 13.50 17.20 -6.79
N MET A 585 13.11 17.79 -5.66
CA MET A 585 13.81 18.94 -5.07
C MET A 585 13.64 18.98 -3.56
N THR A 586 14.49 19.75 -2.90
CA THR A 586 14.62 19.81 -1.44
C THR A 586 14.71 21.24 -0.89
N MET A 587 14.65 22.27 -1.73
CA MET A 587 14.65 23.69 -1.33
C MET A 587 13.34 24.14 -0.65
N PRO A 588 13.31 25.30 0.06
CA PRO A 588 12.08 25.86 0.66
C PRO A 588 10.93 26.07 -0.34
N PRO A 589 9.65 25.91 0.08
CA PRO A 589 8.47 25.92 -0.81
C PRO A 589 8.36 27.13 -1.74
N GLU A 590 8.77 28.31 -1.28
CA GLU A 590 8.75 29.57 -2.01
C GLU A 590 9.71 29.53 -3.21
N LEU A 591 10.89 28.94 -3.00
CA LEU A 591 11.88 28.73 -4.06
C LEU A 591 11.45 27.61 -5.02
N GLN A 592 10.73 26.59 -4.53
CA GLN A 592 10.12 25.58 -5.40
C GLN A 592 9.10 26.22 -6.35
N LEU A 593 8.19 27.04 -5.80
CA LEU A 593 7.16 27.73 -6.58
C LEU A 593 7.78 28.65 -7.63
N ARG A 594 8.84 29.40 -7.26
CA ARG A 594 9.62 30.22 -8.19
C ARG A 594 10.27 29.37 -9.28
N LEU A 595 10.96 28.28 -8.93
CA LEU A 595 11.63 27.38 -9.88
C LEU A 595 10.65 26.79 -10.90
N LEU A 596 9.47 26.35 -10.45
CA LEU A 596 8.47 25.79 -11.36
C LEU A 596 7.97 26.84 -12.37
N ARG A 597 7.76 28.09 -11.94
CA ARG A 597 7.22 29.16 -12.80
C ARG A 597 8.19 29.63 -13.89
N GLU A 598 9.48 29.31 -13.78
CA GLU A 598 10.46 29.46 -14.88
C GLU A 598 10.24 28.49 -16.05
N ILE A 599 9.42 27.44 -15.88
CA ILE A 599 9.09 26.47 -16.93
C ILE A 599 7.81 26.96 -17.66
N PRO A 600 7.80 27.11 -19.01
CA PRO A 600 6.71 27.76 -19.73
C PRO A 600 5.31 27.21 -19.45
N ALA A 601 5.15 25.89 -19.44
CA ALA A 601 3.87 25.22 -19.14
C ALA A 601 3.40 25.39 -17.68
N LEU A 602 4.25 25.90 -16.78
CA LEU A 602 4.04 25.98 -15.34
C LEU A 602 4.11 27.42 -14.81
N GLN A 603 4.11 28.45 -15.67
CA GLN A 603 4.20 29.87 -15.27
C GLN A 603 3.12 30.32 -14.26
N ARG A 604 1.96 29.65 -14.26
CA ARG A 604 0.84 29.95 -13.34
C ARG A 604 0.66 28.89 -12.25
N VAL A 605 1.57 27.93 -12.15
CA VAL A 605 1.35 26.71 -11.35
C VAL A 605 1.18 27.01 -9.87
N GLU A 606 0.37 26.19 -9.19
CA GLU A 606 0.23 26.13 -7.74
C GLU A 606 0.66 24.77 -7.20
N ILE A 607 1.26 24.78 -6.01
CA ILE A 607 1.72 23.59 -5.29
C ILE A 607 0.68 23.23 -4.23
N ARG A 608 0.14 21.99 -4.28
CA ARG A 608 -0.71 21.45 -3.21
C ARG A 608 0.12 20.82 -2.08
N ILE A 609 1.24 20.19 -2.43
CA ILE A 609 2.16 19.53 -1.48
C ILE A 609 3.60 19.85 -1.92
N PRO A 610 4.45 20.48 -1.09
CA PRO A 610 5.83 20.78 -1.50
C PRO A 610 6.66 19.51 -1.67
N GLY A 611 7.68 19.59 -2.52
CA GLY A 611 8.73 18.59 -2.63
C GLY A 611 9.58 18.58 -1.37
N TYR A 612 10.13 17.42 -1.02
CA TYR A 612 10.91 17.26 0.20
C TYR A 612 11.95 16.15 0.05
N GLY A 613 12.97 16.21 0.89
CA GLY A 613 13.91 15.12 1.11
C GLY A 613 13.47 14.26 2.31
N VAL A 614 13.76 12.96 2.26
CA VAL A 614 13.72 12.07 3.43
C VAL A 614 15.08 11.39 3.60
N GLN A 615 15.62 11.42 4.81
CA GLN A 615 16.78 10.65 5.24
C GLN A 615 16.33 9.53 6.16
N TYR A 616 16.84 8.32 5.95
CA TYR A 616 16.48 7.13 6.71
C TYR A 616 17.69 6.20 6.91
N ASP A 617 17.64 5.38 7.96
CA ASP A 617 18.64 4.35 8.23
C ASP A 617 18.42 3.12 7.33
N PHE A 618 19.53 2.50 6.88
CA PHE A 618 19.54 1.25 6.13
C PHE A 618 20.62 0.31 6.69
N VAL A 619 20.43 -1.00 6.55
CA VAL A 619 21.41 -2.02 6.94
C VAL A 619 22.28 -2.38 5.73
N CYS A 620 23.59 -2.49 5.93
CA CYS A 620 24.50 -2.88 4.85
C CYS A 620 24.13 -4.28 4.30
N PRO A 621 23.74 -4.41 3.02
CA PRO A 621 23.19 -5.67 2.49
C PRO A 621 24.24 -6.79 2.34
N MET A 622 25.54 -6.49 2.43
CA MET A 622 26.60 -7.52 2.53
C MET A 622 26.49 -8.37 3.82
N GLN A 623 25.67 -7.94 4.78
CA GLN A 623 25.36 -8.70 5.99
C GLN A 623 24.17 -9.67 5.79
N LEU A 624 23.66 -9.80 4.57
CA LEU A 624 22.62 -10.75 4.19
C LEU A 624 23.20 -11.91 3.37
N PHE A 625 22.56 -13.07 3.45
CA PHE A 625 22.74 -14.14 2.47
C PHE A 625 21.95 -13.85 1.17
N PRO A 626 22.22 -14.56 0.05
CA PRO A 626 21.46 -14.42 -1.20
C PRO A 626 19.96 -14.80 -1.12
N TRP A 627 19.50 -15.33 0.03
CA TRP A 627 18.08 -15.54 0.37
C TRP A 627 17.52 -14.49 1.35
N LEU A 628 18.20 -13.35 1.49
CA LEU A 628 17.84 -12.16 2.27
C LEU A 628 17.73 -12.33 3.81
N GLN A 629 18.13 -13.47 4.36
CA GLN A 629 18.33 -13.61 5.82
C GLN A 629 19.64 -12.93 6.25
N VAL A 630 19.62 -12.28 7.41
CA VAL A 630 20.79 -11.69 8.07
C VAL A 630 21.79 -12.79 8.49
N LYS A 631 23.07 -12.64 8.13
CA LYS A 631 24.10 -13.67 8.34
C LYS A 631 24.38 -13.98 9.81
N CYS A 632 24.24 -12.99 10.70
CA CYS A 632 24.44 -13.17 12.15
C CYS A 632 23.16 -13.47 12.94
N VAL A 633 21.97 -13.45 12.33
CA VAL A 633 20.69 -13.57 13.05
C VAL A 633 19.78 -14.59 12.35
N GLN A 634 19.61 -15.75 12.98
CA GLN A 634 18.74 -16.83 12.49
C GLN A 634 17.28 -16.34 12.45
N GLY A 635 16.58 -16.59 11.34
CA GLY A 635 15.17 -16.24 11.14
C GLY A 635 14.88 -14.76 10.85
N LEU A 636 15.86 -13.87 10.84
CA LEU A 636 15.66 -12.45 10.55
C LEU A 636 15.96 -12.13 9.08
N PHE A 637 15.00 -11.56 8.37
CA PHE A 637 15.08 -11.20 6.94
C PHE A 637 14.83 -9.70 6.76
N LEU A 638 15.52 -9.07 5.79
CA LEU A 638 15.36 -7.65 5.47
C LEU A 638 15.00 -7.47 3.99
N ALA A 639 14.07 -6.57 3.66
CA ALA A 639 13.64 -6.32 2.27
C ALA A 639 13.25 -4.86 1.99
N GLY A 640 13.63 -4.36 0.80
CA GLY A 640 13.24 -3.03 0.31
C GLY A 640 14.23 -1.93 0.65
N GLN A 641 13.75 -0.74 0.98
CA GLN A 641 14.59 0.43 1.24
C GLN A 641 15.59 0.22 2.39
N ILE A 642 15.28 -0.63 3.38
CA ILE A 642 16.19 -1.00 4.47
C ILE A 642 17.46 -1.72 3.97
N ASN A 643 17.44 -2.35 2.79
CA ASN A 643 18.62 -2.93 2.14
C ASN A 643 19.37 -1.90 1.26
N GLY A 644 18.95 -0.64 1.30
CA GLY A 644 19.52 0.46 0.52
C GLY A 644 19.13 0.48 -0.96
N THR A 645 17.99 -0.12 -1.32
CA THR A 645 17.39 0.01 -2.67
C THR A 645 16.44 1.21 -2.74
N THR A 646 16.07 1.67 -3.95
CA THR A 646 15.02 2.69 -4.11
C THR A 646 14.12 2.44 -5.32
N GLY A 647 12.87 2.09 -5.04
CA GLY A 647 11.85 1.74 -6.03
C GLY A 647 10.81 0.82 -5.42
N TYR A 648 9.58 0.84 -5.96
CA TYR A 648 8.54 -0.10 -5.53
C TYR A 648 8.88 -1.52 -6.02
N GLU A 649 9.41 -1.62 -7.23
CA GLU A 649 9.70 -2.85 -7.96
C GLU A 649 10.87 -3.61 -7.32
N GLU A 650 11.97 -2.91 -7.05
CA GLU A 650 13.08 -3.42 -6.26
C GLU A 650 12.61 -3.93 -4.89
N ALA A 651 11.74 -3.17 -4.20
CA ALA A 651 11.25 -3.53 -2.87
C ALA A 651 10.29 -4.72 -2.89
N ALA A 652 9.36 -4.81 -3.85
CA ALA A 652 8.43 -5.93 -3.97
C ALA A 652 9.14 -7.23 -4.38
N ALA A 653 10.14 -7.16 -5.27
CA ALA A 653 10.98 -8.30 -5.62
C ALA A 653 11.77 -8.86 -4.42
N GLN A 654 12.34 -7.99 -3.58
CA GLN A 654 12.95 -8.41 -2.31
C GLN A 654 11.93 -8.94 -1.31
N GLY A 655 10.77 -8.26 -1.17
CA GLY A 655 9.72 -8.65 -0.23
C GLY A 655 9.14 -10.03 -0.53
N LEU A 656 8.93 -10.34 -1.81
CA LEU A 656 8.54 -11.67 -2.27
C LEU A 656 9.62 -12.70 -1.90
N TRP A 657 10.88 -12.47 -2.25
CA TRP A 657 11.93 -13.48 -2.01
C TRP A 657 12.27 -13.67 -0.53
N ALA A 658 12.23 -12.60 0.27
CA ALA A 658 12.38 -12.66 1.72
C ALA A 658 11.19 -13.36 2.38
N GLY A 659 9.95 -13.05 1.98
CA GLY A 659 8.74 -13.70 2.48
C GLY A 659 8.69 -15.20 2.18
N VAL A 660 9.05 -15.59 0.95
CA VAL A 660 9.20 -16.99 0.54
C VAL A 660 10.22 -17.71 1.43
N ASN A 661 11.40 -17.13 1.64
CA ASN A 661 12.45 -17.80 2.42
C ASN A 661 12.19 -17.78 3.94
N ALA A 662 11.51 -16.77 4.47
CA ALA A 662 11.00 -16.77 5.85
C ALA A 662 9.94 -17.87 6.04
N GLY A 663 8.99 -18.01 5.11
CA GLY A 663 8.00 -19.08 5.12
C GLY A 663 8.63 -20.48 5.04
N ARG A 664 9.62 -20.68 4.14
CA ARG A 664 10.38 -21.93 4.05
C ARG A 664 11.15 -22.23 5.35
N THR A 665 11.78 -21.23 5.94
CA THR A 665 12.51 -21.36 7.22
C THR A 665 11.57 -21.72 8.37
N ALA A 666 10.38 -21.11 8.43
CA ALA A 666 9.32 -21.46 9.38
C ALA A 666 8.79 -22.90 9.19
N LEU A 667 8.77 -23.41 7.96
CA LEU A 667 8.44 -24.79 7.59
C LEU A 667 9.64 -25.76 7.68
N THR A 668 10.76 -25.34 8.28
CA THR A 668 12.04 -26.07 8.38
C THR A 668 12.65 -26.55 7.07
N LEU A 669 12.20 -26.00 5.93
CA LEU A 669 12.76 -26.24 4.61
C LEU A 669 14.01 -25.38 4.37
N SER A 670 14.96 -25.90 3.59
CA SER A 670 16.12 -25.13 3.17
C SER A 670 15.72 -23.88 2.37
N PRO A 671 16.34 -22.73 2.63
CA PRO A 671 16.15 -21.52 1.84
C PRO A 671 16.72 -21.70 0.43
N LEU A 672 16.22 -20.91 -0.52
CA LEU A 672 16.60 -20.92 -1.93
C LEU A 672 17.18 -19.55 -2.34
N SER A 673 18.10 -19.59 -3.30
CA SER A 673 18.66 -18.41 -3.95
C SER A 673 18.27 -18.42 -5.43
N LEU A 674 17.92 -17.26 -6.00
CA LEU A 674 17.74 -17.12 -7.44
C LEU A 674 19.10 -16.82 -8.08
N SER A 675 19.53 -17.58 -9.10
CA SER A 675 20.77 -17.26 -9.81
C SER A 675 20.60 -15.98 -10.64
N ARG A 676 21.68 -15.17 -10.71
CA ARG A 676 21.74 -14.00 -11.61
C ARG A 676 21.68 -14.36 -13.09
N THR A 677 21.84 -15.66 -13.42
CA THR A 677 21.64 -16.18 -14.77
C THR A 677 20.17 -16.38 -15.14
N GLU A 678 19.26 -16.39 -14.16
CA GLU A 678 17.86 -16.83 -14.32
C GLU A 678 16.83 -15.70 -14.11
N SER A 679 17.18 -14.64 -13.38
CA SER A 679 16.27 -13.52 -13.07
C SER A 679 16.99 -12.19 -12.83
N TYR A 680 16.31 -11.08 -13.15
CA TYR A 680 16.65 -9.74 -12.66
C TYR A 680 16.56 -9.64 -11.13
N ILE A 681 15.67 -10.40 -10.48
CA ILE A 681 15.64 -10.53 -9.01
C ILE A 681 16.98 -11.09 -8.49
N GLY A 682 17.49 -12.17 -9.11
CA GLY A 682 18.80 -12.75 -8.78
C GLY A 682 19.97 -11.81 -9.04
N VAL A 683 19.97 -11.09 -10.18
CA VAL A 683 20.96 -10.03 -10.47
C VAL A 683 20.95 -8.94 -9.39
N MET A 684 19.77 -8.50 -8.96
CA MET A 684 19.62 -7.49 -7.91
C MET A 684 20.19 -7.97 -6.58
N ILE A 685 19.77 -9.14 -6.10
CA ILE A 685 20.16 -9.63 -4.78
C ILE A 685 21.67 -9.95 -4.75
N ASP A 686 22.21 -10.59 -5.79
CA ASP A 686 23.65 -10.85 -5.88
C ASP A 686 24.49 -9.57 -5.92
N ASP A 687 24.09 -8.55 -6.70
CA ASP A 687 24.79 -7.26 -6.71
C ASP A 687 24.75 -6.59 -5.32
N LEU A 688 23.61 -6.66 -4.61
CA LEU A 688 23.44 -6.09 -3.27
C LEU A 688 24.32 -6.79 -2.21
N VAL A 689 24.26 -8.12 -2.11
CA VAL A 689 25.00 -8.87 -1.08
C VAL A 689 26.49 -8.99 -1.39
N SER A 690 26.88 -9.06 -2.66
CA SER A 690 28.30 -9.17 -3.04
C SER A 690 29.04 -7.82 -3.04
N ARG A 691 28.39 -6.72 -3.44
CA ARG A 691 29.07 -5.42 -3.61
C ARG A 691 28.71 -4.36 -2.57
N GLY A 692 27.59 -4.54 -1.86
CA GLY A 692 27.05 -3.50 -0.98
C GLY A 692 26.51 -2.30 -1.75
N VAL A 693 26.14 -1.25 -1.00
CA VAL A 693 25.60 0.00 -1.56
C VAL A 693 26.21 1.21 -0.86
N THR A 694 26.61 2.21 -1.65
CA THR A 694 27.08 3.54 -1.17
C THR A 694 26.13 4.67 -1.58
N GLU A 695 25.17 4.36 -2.45
CA GLU A 695 24.08 5.22 -2.92
C GLU A 695 22.84 4.32 -3.13
N PRO A 696 21.60 4.86 -3.15
CA PRO A 696 20.41 4.03 -3.27
C PRO A 696 20.37 3.24 -4.58
N TYR A 697 20.39 1.90 -4.50
CA TYR A 697 20.49 1.00 -5.66
C TYR A 697 19.22 1.04 -6.53
N ARG A 698 19.41 0.98 -7.86
CA ARG A 698 18.35 1.06 -8.90
C ARG A 698 18.65 0.14 -10.08
N MET A 699 17.67 -0.63 -10.56
CA MET A 699 17.92 -1.67 -11.57
C MET A 699 18.51 -1.18 -12.90
N PHE A 700 18.18 0.02 -13.38
CA PHE A 700 18.74 0.52 -14.65
C PHE A 700 20.26 0.79 -14.58
N THR A 701 20.87 0.77 -13.38
CA THR A 701 22.33 0.89 -13.20
C THR A 701 23.05 -0.46 -13.17
N SER A 702 22.32 -1.57 -13.02
CA SER A 702 22.91 -2.90 -12.97
C SER A 702 23.31 -3.39 -14.36
N ARG A 703 24.21 -4.38 -14.41
CA ARG A 703 24.63 -5.03 -15.65
C ARG A 703 24.13 -6.47 -15.64
N ALA A 704 22.92 -6.70 -16.14
CA ALA A 704 22.46 -8.05 -16.44
C ALA A 704 23.18 -8.57 -17.69
N GLU A 705 24.15 -9.48 -17.50
CA GLU A 705 24.96 -10.03 -18.58
C GLU A 705 24.11 -10.77 -19.64
N PHE A 706 23.06 -11.46 -19.17
CA PHE A 706 22.18 -12.31 -19.96
C PHE A 706 20.87 -11.63 -20.42
N ARG A 707 20.89 -10.32 -20.67
CA ARG A 707 19.71 -9.50 -21.09
C ARG A 707 18.88 -10.08 -22.26
N THR A 708 19.47 -10.92 -23.09
CA THR A 708 18.84 -11.63 -24.22
C THR A 708 18.01 -12.86 -23.80
N SER A 709 18.40 -13.53 -22.72
CA SER A 709 17.65 -14.60 -22.07
C SER A 709 16.68 -14.05 -21.01
N LEU A 710 17.12 -13.03 -20.26
CA LEU A 710 16.40 -12.39 -19.16
C LEU A 710 15.47 -11.27 -19.66
N ARG A 711 14.39 -11.65 -20.33
CA ARG A 711 13.46 -10.71 -20.98
C ARG A 711 12.16 -10.53 -20.18
N PRO A 712 11.43 -9.41 -20.34
CA PRO A 712 10.14 -9.24 -19.67
C PRO A 712 9.03 -10.13 -20.27
N ASP A 713 9.18 -10.58 -21.52
CA ASP A 713 8.21 -11.42 -22.25
C ASP A 713 8.29 -12.93 -21.95
N ASN A 714 9.31 -13.39 -21.22
CA ASN A 714 9.54 -14.81 -20.90
C ASN A 714 9.78 -15.10 -19.41
N ALA A 715 9.46 -14.14 -18.52
CA ALA A 715 9.63 -14.31 -17.08
C ALA A 715 8.79 -15.48 -16.52
N ASP A 716 7.62 -15.72 -17.10
CA ASP A 716 6.75 -16.86 -16.82
C ASP A 716 7.41 -18.21 -17.15
N LEU A 717 8.01 -18.33 -18.35
CA LEU A 717 8.73 -19.52 -18.79
C LEU A 717 9.97 -19.81 -17.94
N ARG A 718 10.60 -18.75 -17.38
CA ARG A 718 11.79 -18.86 -16.52
C ARG A 718 11.45 -19.20 -15.08
N LEU A 719 10.35 -18.68 -14.53
CA LEU A 719 10.11 -18.65 -13.09
C LEU A 719 8.80 -19.30 -12.62
N THR A 720 7.73 -19.35 -13.43
CA THR A 720 6.43 -19.84 -12.94
C THR A 720 6.44 -21.33 -12.62
N LEU A 721 7.03 -22.16 -13.49
CA LEU A 721 7.09 -23.62 -13.30
C LEU A 721 7.89 -23.95 -12.02
N ARG A 722 9.13 -23.44 -11.93
CA ARG A 722 9.99 -23.58 -10.74
C ARG A 722 9.36 -22.98 -9.48
N GLY A 723 8.63 -21.87 -9.62
CA GLY A 723 7.86 -21.23 -8.57
C GLY A 723 6.78 -22.13 -7.96
N PHE A 724 6.23 -23.06 -8.75
CA PHE A 724 5.31 -24.10 -8.29
C PHE A 724 6.06 -25.35 -7.80
N GLU A 725 6.98 -25.88 -8.60
CA GLU A 725 7.62 -27.20 -8.41
C GLU A 725 8.74 -27.21 -7.35
N GLU A 726 9.59 -26.19 -7.30
CA GLU A 726 10.75 -26.13 -6.39
C GLU A 726 10.50 -25.20 -5.18
N VAL A 727 9.88 -24.05 -5.44
CA VAL A 727 9.76 -22.96 -4.47
C VAL A 727 8.51 -23.10 -3.60
N GLY A 728 7.37 -23.45 -4.21
CA GLY A 728 6.07 -23.59 -3.54
C GLY A 728 5.32 -22.26 -3.33
N CYS A 729 5.56 -21.25 -4.16
CA CYS A 729 4.96 -19.91 -4.03
C CYS A 729 3.92 -19.54 -5.11
N VAL A 730 3.81 -20.33 -6.18
CA VAL A 730 2.89 -20.10 -7.31
C VAL A 730 1.57 -20.86 -7.12
N SER A 731 0.44 -20.28 -7.54
CA SER A 731 -0.86 -20.95 -7.53
C SER A 731 -1.03 -21.99 -8.66
N LEU A 732 -1.87 -23.00 -8.42
CA LEU A 732 -2.16 -24.05 -9.40
C LEU A 732 -2.76 -23.50 -10.71
N GLU A 733 -3.61 -22.48 -10.63
CA GLU A 733 -4.20 -21.82 -11.80
C GLU A 733 -3.12 -21.20 -12.70
N ARG A 734 -2.22 -20.40 -12.11
CA ARG A 734 -1.10 -19.79 -12.82
C ARG A 734 -0.14 -20.83 -13.40
N TYR A 735 0.12 -21.92 -12.67
CA TYR A 735 0.94 -23.03 -13.14
C TYR A 735 0.32 -23.72 -14.38
N ILE A 736 -0.98 -24.03 -14.35
CA ILE A 736 -1.69 -24.65 -15.49
C ILE A 736 -1.61 -23.75 -16.74
N GLU A 737 -1.82 -22.45 -16.60
CA GLU A 737 -1.72 -21.52 -17.74
C GLU A 737 -0.27 -21.42 -18.26
N ALA A 738 0.74 -21.36 -17.38
CA ALA A 738 2.14 -21.34 -17.82
C ALA A 738 2.56 -22.65 -18.52
N VAL A 739 2.04 -23.80 -18.10
CA VAL A 739 2.22 -25.08 -18.80
C VAL A 739 1.53 -25.07 -20.17
N ARG A 740 0.30 -24.55 -20.28
CA ARG A 740 -0.41 -24.37 -21.57
C ARG A 740 0.41 -23.52 -22.53
N VAL A 741 0.85 -22.34 -22.09
CA VAL A 741 1.68 -21.41 -22.86
C VAL A 741 3.01 -22.04 -23.28
N SER A 742 3.76 -22.61 -22.33
CA SER A 742 5.07 -23.22 -22.58
C SER A 742 4.98 -24.38 -23.59
N ARG A 743 3.93 -25.20 -23.48
CA ARG A 743 3.63 -26.27 -24.44
C ARG A 743 3.35 -25.71 -25.83
N SER A 744 2.41 -24.78 -25.98
CA SER A 744 2.05 -24.23 -27.29
C SER A 744 3.21 -23.50 -27.98
N LEU A 745 4.07 -22.81 -27.23
CA LEU A 745 5.30 -22.21 -27.75
C LEU A 745 6.29 -23.29 -28.23
N SER A 746 6.48 -24.35 -27.45
CA SER A 746 7.38 -25.45 -27.81
C SER A 746 6.91 -26.20 -29.06
N GLU A 747 5.62 -26.53 -29.14
CA GLU A 747 5.01 -27.18 -30.30
C GLU A 747 5.08 -26.30 -31.55
N ALA A 748 4.78 -24.99 -31.44
CA ALA A 748 4.90 -24.04 -32.54
C ALA A 748 6.34 -23.93 -33.08
N LEU A 749 7.35 -23.90 -32.19
CA LEU A 749 8.74 -23.81 -32.60
C LEU A 749 9.24 -25.10 -33.26
N VAL A 750 8.81 -26.27 -32.79
CA VAL A 750 9.08 -27.56 -33.48
C VAL A 750 8.40 -27.62 -34.85
N ALA A 751 7.18 -27.10 -34.99
CA ALA A 751 6.51 -26.97 -36.29
C ALA A 751 7.27 -26.03 -37.24
N LEU A 752 7.76 -24.89 -36.74
CA LEU A 752 8.57 -23.94 -37.52
C LEU A 752 9.94 -24.50 -37.94
N GLN A 753 10.57 -25.34 -37.12
CA GLN A 753 11.84 -25.99 -37.45
C GLN A 753 11.68 -27.14 -38.47
N SER A 754 10.62 -27.95 -38.32
CA SER A 754 10.34 -29.07 -39.22
C SER A 754 9.77 -28.64 -40.58
N PHE A 755 8.99 -27.55 -40.62
CA PHE A 755 8.48 -27.00 -41.88
C PHE A 755 9.58 -26.28 -42.67
N THR A 756 10.05 -26.90 -43.74
CA THR A 756 11.08 -26.36 -44.64
C THR A 756 10.58 -26.25 -46.07
N LEU A 757 10.93 -25.15 -46.75
CA LEU A 757 10.72 -24.96 -48.19
C LEU A 757 11.99 -24.41 -48.84
N SER A 758 12.10 -24.55 -50.16
CA SER A 758 13.18 -23.93 -50.92
C SER A 758 12.96 -22.42 -51.07
N THR A 759 14.07 -21.67 -51.17
CA THR A 759 14.09 -20.21 -51.36
C THR A 759 13.08 -19.68 -52.40
N PRO A 760 12.90 -20.31 -53.58
CA PRO A 760 11.90 -19.84 -54.56
C PRO A 760 10.45 -20.05 -54.10
N ARG A 761 10.14 -21.16 -53.42
CA ARG A 761 8.79 -21.43 -52.88
C ARG A 761 8.40 -20.48 -51.75
N TRP A 762 9.36 -20.09 -50.90
CA TRP A 762 9.13 -19.05 -49.91
C TRP A 762 8.79 -17.71 -50.57
N ARG A 763 9.52 -17.31 -51.63
CA ARG A 763 9.21 -16.08 -52.39
C ARG A 763 7.86 -16.16 -53.13
N GLU A 764 7.54 -17.30 -53.74
CA GLU A 764 6.23 -17.57 -54.39
C GLU A 764 5.05 -17.38 -53.42
N LYS A 765 5.14 -17.94 -52.21
CA LYS A 765 4.04 -17.93 -51.23
C LYS A 765 3.96 -16.66 -50.39
N MET A 766 5.08 -16.01 -50.09
CA MET A 766 5.12 -14.78 -49.28
C MET A 766 5.04 -13.48 -50.10
N GLN A 767 5.35 -13.52 -51.41
CA GLN A 767 5.61 -12.35 -52.24
C GLN A 767 6.72 -11.41 -51.71
N TYR A 768 7.53 -11.91 -50.77
CA TYR A 768 8.58 -11.16 -50.06
C TYR A 768 9.92 -11.25 -50.80
N THR A 769 10.51 -10.10 -51.15
CA THR A 769 11.75 -10.01 -51.94
C THR A 769 13.04 -10.04 -51.11
N GLY A 770 12.98 -9.90 -49.79
CA GLY A 770 14.16 -9.87 -48.90
C GLY A 770 14.85 -11.22 -48.67
N ILE A 771 14.50 -12.25 -49.44
CA ILE A 771 15.13 -13.58 -49.40
C ILE A 771 16.14 -13.69 -50.55
N SER A 772 17.43 -13.89 -50.22
CA SER A 772 18.54 -13.84 -51.18
C SER A 772 18.40 -14.81 -52.35
N GLU A 773 18.72 -14.35 -53.57
CA GLU A 773 18.51 -15.14 -54.80
C GLU A 773 19.53 -16.27 -55.00
N THR A 774 20.74 -16.14 -54.43
CA THR A 774 21.92 -16.89 -54.87
C THR A 774 22.09 -18.28 -54.27
N LYS A 775 21.11 -18.78 -53.50
CA LYS A 775 21.13 -20.15 -52.95
C LYS A 775 19.76 -20.82 -53.02
N SER A 776 19.70 -21.98 -53.66
CA SER A 776 18.56 -22.92 -53.58
C SER A 776 18.68 -23.84 -52.36
N THR A 777 18.91 -23.26 -51.19
CA THR A 777 18.86 -23.97 -49.90
C THR A 777 17.42 -24.23 -49.49
N LEU A 778 17.20 -25.30 -48.71
CA LEU A 778 16.03 -25.39 -47.86
C LEU A 778 16.18 -24.39 -46.71
N ILE A 779 15.10 -23.69 -46.36
CA ILE A 779 15.02 -22.73 -45.27
C ILE A 779 13.81 -23.10 -44.43
N SER A 780 13.97 -23.16 -43.11
CA SER A 780 12.92 -23.45 -42.14
C SER A 780 11.96 -22.27 -41.95
N GLY A 781 10.76 -22.55 -41.43
CA GLY A 781 9.83 -21.53 -40.94
C GLY A 781 10.43 -20.68 -39.82
N GLU A 782 11.30 -21.24 -38.98
CA GLU A 782 12.00 -20.50 -37.92
C GLU A 782 12.98 -19.47 -38.50
N GLU A 783 13.83 -19.86 -39.44
CA GLU A 783 14.76 -18.95 -40.14
C GLU A 783 14.02 -17.85 -40.92
N ILE A 784 12.94 -18.20 -41.63
CA ILE A 784 12.08 -17.22 -42.32
C ILE A 784 11.45 -16.24 -41.31
N LEU A 785 11.06 -16.72 -40.14
CA LEU A 785 10.53 -15.89 -39.06
C LEU A 785 11.61 -15.02 -38.38
N GLN A 786 12.90 -15.16 -38.69
CA GLN A 786 13.93 -14.21 -38.25
C GLN A 786 13.94 -12.91 -39.07
N HIS A 787 13.43 -12.91 -40.30
CA HIS A 787 13.32 -11.69 -41.12
C HIS A 787 12.41 -10.65 -40.46
N LYS A 788 12.84 -9.38 -40.42
CA LYS A 788 12.15 -8.30 -39.70
C LYS A 788 10.70 -8.06 -40.17
N GLU A 789 10.46 -8.23 -41.47
CA GLU A 789 9.19 -7.93 -42.13
C GLU A 789 8.19 -9.10 -42.14
N VAL A 790 8.67 -10.33 -41.89
CA VAL A 790 7.82 -11.52 -41.78
C VAL A 790 7.23 -11.60 -40.37
N SER A 791 5.91 -11.74 -40.24
CA SER A 791 5.23 -11.95 -38.96
C SER A 791 4.71 -13.39 -38.83
N PHE A 792 4.37 -13.83 -37.62
CA PHE A 792 3.81 -15.18 -37.44
C PHE A 792 2.37 -15.25 -37.98
N GLU A 793 1.63 -14.16 -37.89
CA GLU A 793 0.29 -13.99 -38.48
C GLU A 793 0.34 -14.16 -40.00
N MET A 794 1.40 -13.69 -40.67
CA MET A 794 1.64 -13.89 -42.10
C MET A 794 1.90 -15.38 -42.41
N LEU A 795 2.76 -16.07 -41.64
CA LEU A 795 2.97 -17.52 -41.77
C LEU A 795 1.66 -18.32 -41.58
N ALA A 796 0.87 -17.98 -40.56
CA ALA A 796 -0.40 -18.63 -40.26
C ALA A 796 -1.49 -18.34 -41.30
N SER A 797 -1.44 -17.19 -41.98
CA SER A 797 -2.35 -16.88 -43.09
C SER A 797 -2.01 -17.66 -44.37
N ILE A 798 -0.73 -17.99 -44.59
CA ILE A 798 -0.25 -18.70 -45.78
C ILE A 798 -0.31 -20.22 -45.59
N PHE A 799 -0.06 -20.73 -44.38
CA PHE A 799 -0.07 -22.15 -44.04
C PHE A 799 -0.98 -22.42 -42.81
N PRO A 800 -2.30 -22.20 -42.91
CA PRO A 800 -3.22 -22.28 -41.79
C PRO A 800 -3.27 -23.67 -41.15
N ASP A 801 -3.22 -24.73 -41.97
CA ASP A 801 -3.27 -26.13 -41.55
C ASP A 801 -2.14 -26.54 -40.58
N ILE A 802 -1.06 -25.75 -40.51
CA ILE A 802 0.10 -25.99 -39.66
C ILE A 802 0.12 -25.00 -38.49
N PHE A 803 -0.06 -23.70 -38.76
CA PHE A 803 0.28 -22.64 -37.81
C PHE A 803 -0.92 -21.93 -37.17
N ALA A 804 -2.15 -22.03 -37.73
CA ALA A 804 -3.30 -21.27 -37.21
C ALA A 804 -3.65 -21.60 -35.75
N GLN A 805 -3.43 -22.85 -35.33
CA GLN A 805 -3.62 -23.32 -33.96
C GLN A 805 -2.76 -22.60 -32.90
N TYR A 806 -1.66 -21.94 -33.30
CA TYR A 806 -0.74 -21.25 -32.39
C TYR A 806 -0.93 -19.71 -32.38
N MET A 807 -1.96 -19.20 -33.05
CA MET A 807 -2.18 -17.77 -33.29
C MET A 807 -2.28 -16.93 -32.00
N GLU A 808 -2.76 -17.49 -30.88
CA GLU A 808 -2.84 -16.80 -29.57
C GLU A 808 -1.47 -16.26 -29.10
N PHE A 809 -0.38 -16.91 -29.50
CA PHE A 809 0.98 -16.58 -29.06
C PHE A 809 1.88 -16.02 -30.18
N SER A 810 1.30 -15.55 -31.29
CA SER A 810 2.01 -15.10 -32.50
C SER A 810 3.24 -14.22 -32.21
N GLN A 811 3.07 -13.17 -31.39
CA GLN A 811 4.14 -12.26 -31.01
C GLN A 811 5.24 -12.95 -30.19
N ARG A 812 4.89 -13.88 -29.30
CA ARG A 812 5.86 -14.62 -28.47
C ARG A 812 6.65 -15.62 -29.31
N ILE A 813 5.99 -16.33 -30.22
CA ILE A 813 6.64 -17.26 -31.17
C ILE A 813 7.64 -16.51 -32.05
N LYS A 814 7.26 -15.34 -32.58
CA LYS A 814 8.15 -14.43 -33.31
C LYS A 814 9.37 -14.00 -32.47
N ILE A 815 9.20 -13.76 -31.17
CA ILE A 815 10.30 -13.37 -30.29
C ILE A 815 11.25 -14.55 -30.03
N GLU A 816 10.74 -15.73 -29.67
CA GLU A 816 11.63 -16.88 -29.42
C GLU A 816 12.38 -17.35 -30.67
N ALA A 817 11.72 -17.36 -31.84
CA ALA A 817 12.37 -17.67 -33.13
C ALA A 817 13.53 -16.71 -33.48
N VAL A 818 13.40 -15.43 -33.12
CA VAL A 818 14.44 -14.40 -33.32
C VAL A 818 15.56 -14.50 -32.27
N TYR A 819 15.23 -14.79 -31.02
CA TYR A 819 16.20 -14.77 -29.91
C TYR A 819 16.85 -16.12 -29.59
N ARG A 820 16.30 -17.26 -30.03
CA ARG A 820 16.85 -18.60 -29.80
C ARG A 820 18.36 -18.67 -30.06
N PRO A 821 18.90 -18.26 -31.22
CA PRO A 821 20.34 -18.40 -31.48
C PRO A 821 21.19 -17.58 -30.50
N HIS A 822 20.68 -16.45 -30.00
CA HIS A 822 21.37 -15.63 -29.01
C HIS A 822 21.34 -16.26 -27.62
N CYS A 823 20.21 -16.86 -27.22
CA CYS A 823 20.06 -17.60 -25.96
C CYS A 823 20.95 -18.87 -25.94
N GLU A 824 20.96 -19.65 -27.03
CA GLU A 824 21.74 -20.89 -27.14
C GLU A 824 23.25 -20.62 -27.08
N ASN A 825 23.73 -19.53 -27.70
CA ASN A 825 25.11 -19.09 -27.57
C ASN A 825 25.50 -18.66 -26.14
N GLN A 826 24.53 -18.20 -25.32
CA GLN A 826 24.77 -17.83 -23.92
C GLN A 826 24.68 -19.02 -22.95
N LYS A 827 23.99 -20.11 -23.32
CA LYS A 827 23.67 -21.23 -22.42
C LYS A 827 24.91 -21.81 -21.71
N ARG A 828 26.02 -22.04 -22.43
CA ARG A 828 27.27 -22.59 -21.85
C ARG A 828 27.93 -21.65 -20.82
N GLU A 829 27.77 -20.34 -20.98
CA GLU A 829 28.28 -19.33 -20.05
C GLU A 829 27.41 -19.28 -18.79
N MET A 830 26.09 -19.37 -18.96
CA MET A 830 25.13 -19.47 -17.85
C MET A 830 25.38 -20.74 -17.03
N GLU A 831 25.53 -21.90 -17.68
CA GLU A 831 25.88 -23.18 -17.05
C GLU A 831 27.19 -23.09 -16.24
N ARG A 832 28.22 -22.42 -16.77
CA ARG A 832 29.48 -22.23 -16.02
C ARG A 832 29.27 -21.38 -14.76
N ILE A 833 28.54 -20.27 -14.86
CA ILE A 833 28.26 -19.40 -13.70
C ILE A 833 27.40 -20.11 -12.65
N GLN A 834 26.42 -20.92 -13.06
CA GLN A 834 25.64 -21.74 -12.12
C GLN A 834 26.52 -22.78 -11.38
N VAL A 835 27.51 -23.36 -12.06
CA VAL A 835 28.52 -24.23 -11.41
C VAL A 835 29.43 -23.42 -10.47
N GLU A 836 29.85 -22.21 -10.84
CA GLU A 836 30.62 -21.33 -9.95
C GLU A 836 29.81 -20.88 -8.72
N GLU A 837 28.49 -20.69 -8.85
CA GLU A 837 27.57 -20.32 -7.77
C GLU A 837 27.20 -21.48 -6.84
N SER A 838 27.22 -22.73 -7.32
CA SER A 838 27.01 -23.93 -6.48
C SER A 838 28.24 -24.34 -5.65
N LEU A 839 29.43 -23.80 -5.95
CA LEU A 839 30.66 -24.05 -5.19
C LEU A 839 30.70 -23.19 -3.92
N VAL A 840 30.11 -23.73 -2.85
CA VAL A 840 30.05 -23.12 -1.51
C VAL A 840 31.45 -22.97 -0.90
N LEU A 841 31.69 -21.83 -0.24
CA LEU A 841 32.89 -21.55 0.57
C LEU A 841 32.56 -21.75 2.06
N PRO A 842 33.43 -22.38 2.86
CA PRO A 842 33.19 -22.54 4.30
C PRO A 842 33.06 -21.17 5.01
N PRO A 843 32.03 -20.92 5.84
CA PRO A 843 31.80 -19.62 6.46
C PRO A 843 32.86 -19.25 7.50
N ASP A 844 33.47 -20.28 8.10
CA ASP A 844 34.57 -20.23 9.06
C ASP A 844 35.96 -20.05 8.43
N LEU A 845 36.05 -20.03 7.09
CA LEU A 845 37.33 -19.94 6.37
C LEU A 845 38.10 -18.67 6.75
N ASP A 846 39.30 -18.84 7.32
CA ASP A 846 40.19 -17.72 7.59
C ASP A 846 41.00 -17.34 6.35
N TYR A 847 40.53 -16.30 5.66
CA TYR A 847 41.19 -15.72 4.50
C TYR A 847 42.57 -15.11 4.81
N ARG A 848 42.91 -14.83 6.07
CA ARG A 848 44.21 -14.30 6.48
C ARG A 848 45.28 -15.40 6.58
N SER A 849 45.00 -16.50 7.28
CA SER A 849 45.95 -17.64 7.39
C SER A 849 45.87 -18.66 6.23
N LEU A 850 44.89 -18.52 5.33
CA LEU A 850 44.68 -19.39 4.16
C LEU A 850 46.00 -19.78 3.45
N PRO A 851 46.38 -21.08 3.40
CA PRO A 851 47.67 -21.55 2.85
C PRO A 851 47.63 -21.67 1.32
N VAL A 852 47.41 -20.54 0.66
CA VAL A 852 47.33 -20.36 -0.79
C VAL A 852 47.99 -19.03 -1.19
N SER A 853 48.40 -18.90 -2.46
CA SER A 853 49.00 -17.68 -2.99
C SER A 853 47.93 -16.62 -3.26
N LEU A 854 47.70 -15.74 -2.27
CA LEU A 854 46.82 -14.58 -2.33
C LEU A 854 47.60 -13.36 -1.86
N SER A 855 47.49 -12.23 -2.55
CA SER A 855 48.04 -10.95 -2.07
C SER A 855 47.20 -10.39 -0.92
N ASP A 856 47.78 -9.51 -0.12
CA ASP A 856 47.14 -9.04 1.10
C ASP A 856 45.89 -8.20 0.82
N GLU A 857 45.84 -7.44 -0.29
CA GLU A 857 44.61 -6.71 -0.67
C GLU A 857 43.47 -7.68 -1.04
N VAL A 858 43.80 -8.81 -1.68
CA VAL A 858 42.82 -9.86 -1.99
C VAL A 858 42.36 -10.57 -0.71
N ARG A 859 43.27 -10.80 0.24
CA ARG A 859 42.91 -11.35 1.57
C ARG A 859 42.00 -10.40 2.33
N GLU A 860 42.29 -9.10 2.36
CA GLU A 860 41.43 -8.09 2.98
C GLU A 860 40.04 -8.01 2.31
N VAL A 861 39.98 -8.02 0.97
CA VAL A 861 38.71 -7.99 0.23
C VAL A 861 37.85 -9.23 0.55
N LEU A 862 38.44 -10.43 0.54
CA LEU A 862 37.73 -11.67 0.85
C LEU A 862 37.32 -11.76 2.33
N ASP A 863 38.20 -11.37 3.26
CA ASP A 863 37.92 -11.35 4.70
C ASP A 863 36.84 -10.34 5.08
N ARG A 864 36.83 -9.17 4.44
CA ARG A 864 35.81 -8.12 4.63
C ARG A 864 34.47 -8.50 4.04
N ALA A 865 34.45 -9.18 2.88
CA ALA A 865 33.22 -9.51 2.17
C ALA A 865 32.58 -10.83 2.61
N ARG A 866 33.38 -11.80 3.08
CA ARG A 866 32.95 -13.18 3.41
C ARG A 866 31.96 -13.75 2.38
N PRO A 867 32.41 -13.94 1.12
CA PRO A 867 31.58 -14.53 0.07
C PRO A 867 31.21 -15.98 0.41
N ASP A 868 29.94 -16.34 0.23
CA ASP A 868 29.43 -17.68 0.55
C ASP A 868 29.71 -18.71 -0.56
N THR A 869 30.06 -18.25 -1.76
CA THR A 869 30.30 -19.08 -2.95
C THR A 869 31.48 -18.55 -3.77
N LEU A 870 32.08 -19.42 -4.59
CA LEU A 870 33.15 -19.02 -5.52
C LEU A 870 32.64 -18.00 -6.54
N GLY A 871 31.42 -18.16 -7.04
CA GLY A 871 30.75 -17.22 -7.93
C GLY A 871 30.64 -15.81 -7.33
N ALA A 872 30.28 -15.69 -6.05
CA ALA A 872 30.29 -14.41 -5.35
C ALA A 872 31.72 -13.84 -5.22
N ALA A 873 32.71 -14.68 -4.88
CA ALA A 873 34.11 -14.27 -4.76
C ALA A 873 34.70 -13.72 -6.07
N ILE A 874 34.33 -14.31 -7.23
CA ILE A 874 34.72 -13.84 -8.58
C ILE A 874 34.25 -12.40 -8.84
N ARG A 875 33.13 -11.98 -8.25
CA ARG A 875 32.46 -10.70 -8.53
C ARG A 875 32.89 -9.56 -7.60
N LEU A 876 33.79 -9.83 -6.65
CA LEU A 876 34.30 -8.84 -5.68
C LEU A 876 35.34 -7.89 -6.31
N PRO A 877 35.21 -6.56 -6.15
CA PRO A 877 36.19 -5.61 -6.65
C PRO A 877 37.58 -5.83 -6.03
N GLY A 878 38.57 -6.09 -6.89
CA GLY A 878 39.97 -6.32 -6.51
C GLY A 878 40.40 -7.79 -6.48
N VAL A 879 39.48 -8.76 -6.51
CA VAL A 879 39.84 -10.18 -6.58
C VAL A 879 40.29 -10.55 -8.00
N THR A 880 41.42 -11.25 -8.11
CA THR A 880 42.03 -11.60 -9.40
C THR A 880 41.66 -13.03 -9.86
N PRO A 881 41.66 -13.32 -11.19
CA PRO A 881 41.40 -14.68 -11.68
C PRO A 881 42.37 -15.73 -11.11
N ALA A 882 43.64 -15.36 -10.86
CA ALA A 882 44.62 -16.23 -10.22
C ALA A 882 44.21 -16.60 -8.78
N ALA A 883 43.74 -15.62 -7.99
CA ALA A 883 43.23 -15.85 -6.64
C ALA A 883 42.05 -16.83 -6.63
N ILE A 884 41.12 -16.70 -7.57
CA ILE A 884 39.97 -17.61 -7.74
C ILE A 884 40.44 -19.03 -8.07
N VAL A 885 41.42 -19.21 -8.95
CA VAL A 885 41.99 -20.53 -9.26
C VAL A 885 42.68 -21.15 -8.04
N HIS A 886 43.36 -20.36 -7.21
CA HIS A 886 43.93 -20.85 -5.95
C HIS A 886 42.84 -21.25 -4.94
N LEU A 887 41.77 -20.46 -4.81
CA LEU A 887 40.63 -20.74 -3.92
C LEU A 887 39.88 -22.01 -4.34
N LEU A 888 39.56 -22.15 -5.63
CA LEU A 888 38.93 -23.33 -6.24
C LEU A 888 39.73 -24.61 -5.98
N ASN A 889 41.05 -24.55 -6.13
CA ASN A 889 41.94 -25.68 -5.87
C ASN A 889 42.01 -26.03 -4.39
N TYR A 890 41.91 -25.06 -3.48
CA TYR A 890 41.80 -25.31 -2.05
C TYR A 890 40.49 -26.03 -1.70
N VAL A 891 39.34 -25.52 -2.16
CA VAL A 891 38.01 -26.13 -1.92
C VAL A 891 37.99 -27.58 -2.39
N ARG A 892 38.30 -27.84 -3.67
CA ARG A 892 38.32 -29.20 -4.26
C ARG A 892 39.27 -30.17 -3.57
N LYS A 893 40.38 -29.67 -3.00
CA LYS A 893 41.34 -30.48 -2.23
C LYS A 893 40.80 -30.83 -0.83
N THR A 894 40.02 -29.93 -0.23
CA THR A 894 39.36 -30.14 1.08
C THR A 894 38.14 -31.05 0.96
N GLU A 895 37.30 -30.89 -0.05
CA GLU A 895 36.18 -31.81 -0.37
C GLU A 895 36.67 -33.25 -0.53
N ARG A 896 37.70 -33.47 -1.36
CA ARG A 896 38.31 -34.80 -1.58
C ARG A 896 38.87 -35.42 -0.31
N LYS A 897 39.48 -34.63 0.58
CA LYS A 897 39.93 -35.11 1.91
C LYS A 897 38.76 -35.52 2.79
N THR A 898 37.67 -34.75 2.78
CA THR A 898 36.48 -35.00 3.62
C THR A 898 35.73 -36.25 3.15
N ALA A 899 35.54 -36.40 1.83
CA ALA A 899 35.01 -37.62 1.22
C ALA A 899 35.86 -38.85 1.57
N SER A 900 37.19 -38.77 1.38
CA SER A 900 38.13 -39.85 1.73
C SER A 900 38.15 -40.21 3.22
N ARG A 901 37.62 -39.36 4.11
CA ARG A 901 37.45 -39.64 5.55
C ARG A 901 36.13 -40.35 5.81
N ARG A 902 35.04 -39.94 5.14
CA ARG A 902 33.72 -40.60 5.19
C ARG A 902 33.66 -41.99 4.55
N THR A 903 34.64 -42.38 3.73
CA THR A 903 34.78 -43.76 3.20
C THR A 903 35.80 -44.61 3.98
N ARG A 904 36.20 -44.16 5.17
CA ARG A 904 37.10 -44.86 6.11
C ARG A 904 36.55 -44.97 7.54
N MET A 905 35.30 -44.54 7.71
CA MET A 905 34.41 -44.85 8.83
C MET A 905 33.23 -45.65 8.25
#